data_AF-T0SNP0-F1
#
_entry.id   AF-T0SNP0-F1
#
_cell.length_a   1.000
_cell.length_b   1.000
_cell.length_c   1.000
_cell.angle_alpha   90.00
_cell.angle_beta   90.00
_cell.angle_gamma   90.00
#
_symmetry.space_group_name_H-M   'P 1'
#
loop_
_entity.id
_entity.type
_entity.pdbx_description
1 polymer ?
#
loop_
_entity_poly.entity_id
_entity_poly.type
_entity_poly.pdbx_seq_one_letter_code
_entity_poly.pdbx_strand_id
1 'polypeptide(L)'
;MRIEITPVSGQVGTSIITLKINDDQGLITTASFEVEVLPLSIIHNGWAKIKSVGIKTDKFGLPLEKNTTCTYSLDKCNNGSACISTSSGSPSASADFTGVVYKTSSGCYVSTAPGKNSWSPINSSCAFSSNLCDGGGTCFSSSSGSPSASADIAGAIYQTASGCYRSLSSGSSSWTAIPATKSFCNITEVKRYDANSIAKCTYSLSSCNSGGACVSNDVYADPALPTSVSADSANAIFRDGAGNCFKATAAGTSSWTRISSSSDADLDDSTNTCDTALGAARSASCTSNLSSTTETDLIAELDALLVPANNKNVYFYNTSSLAQDNQRCWYSDGASWKPYSSTTEISIEWEPFQVSGSGTVTGYYVYRKASGETFDYKNPLNKTVIAANVFEYIDNGTNSHIPPAPNRVYTYEVRPVVTDGTNVVEATSNSNLSKVRIISPPNNTVFAHRWMMNKKICDYYPSTTKSPELNYICEYVGFADRKTSTIFTDSGGTIEAYPTISSSTETVYDIENDLIINRFEMGCPYTSSGCSTTDGSCIDGRAPVDGSDGIDGDYFYDRSTATCYYKDAGTWGEANSLATNEGLSGLGQVAYLPPLTRVDRDFAANSCADISLEPIAGLTGASITKSLPTKKEQFVYSQWEITSTFTNSIASQYEQGQSLNSQSKCNSSGAHGITYGYTDNQLPDSFTFYSIPGTASSSIRSVYTGSLQTAACVSMFGVQDSIGNVGEWLSASDTFTYNQTGDPFYTFTSTFATEDINAFGGGGSAVSYAFDEATQTGPCNNIDGSVDNSCEGLIDEWQIQNQTYDALKIDMGSGLPITNEFSTSTDNAFAYMLAVNDTNLSFRNDTIKLNMSVFTLGASGASAGIVSGGGYTDKEAAGVFHFELVSPTSAARTDIGYRCIARIPYYEYDAD
;
A
#
# COMPACT_ATOMS: atom_id res chain seq x y z
N MET A 1 -39.36 4.39 19.14
CA MET A 1 -39.26 3.12 19.90
C MET A 1 -38.17 2.28 19.24
N ARG A 2 -37.10 1.94 19.96
CA ARG A 2 -36.06 1.00 19.51
C ARG A 2 -36.32 -0.32 20.23
N ILE A 3 -36.39 -1.42 19.48
CA ILE A 3 -36.59 -2.76 20.04
C ILE A 3 -35.33 -3.56 19.72
N GLU A 4 -34.75 -4.18 20.73
CA GLU A 4 -33.58 -5.03 20.63
C GLU A 4 -33.99 -6.43 21.09
N ILE A 5 -33.70 -7.44 20.25
CA ILE A 5 -34.05 -8.84 20.51
C ILE A 5 -32.75 -9.63 20.46
N THR A 6 -32.34 -10.13 21.62
CA THR A 6 -31.14 -10.94 21.77
C THR A 6 -31.55 -12.37 22.13
N PRO A 7 -31.37 -13.35 21.22
CA PRO A 7 -31.64 -14.75 21.52
C PRO A 7 -30.82 -15.24 22.71
N VAL A 8 -31.41 -16.12 23.53
CA VAL A 8 -30.67 -16.78 24.62
C VAL A 8 -29.79 -17.88 24.03
N SER A 9 -28.53 -17.93 24.46
CA SER A 9 -27.58 -18.96 24.02
C SER A 9 -28.14 -20.38 24.20
N GLY A 10 -28.01 -21.21 23.16
CA GLY A 10 -28.46 -22.60 23.14
C GLY A 10 -29.96 -22.82 22.89
N GLN A 11 -30.75 -21.78 22.68
CA GLN A 11 -32.17 -21.89 22.31
C GLN A 11 -32.34 -21.79 20.79
N VAL A 12 -33.19 -22.66 20.22
CA VAL A 12 -33.47 -22.72 18.77
C VAL A 12 -34.97 -22.82 18.54
N GLY A 13 -35.44 -22.37 17.39
CA GLY A 13 -36.84 -22.41 16.98
C GLY A 13 -37.41 -21.06 16.60
N THR A 14 -38.71 -21.06 16.31
CA THR A 14 -39.44 -19.92 15.76
C THR A 14 -40.36 -19.29 16.81
N SER A 15 -40.35 -17.97 16.90
CA SER A 15 -41.24 -17.20 17.78
C SER A 15 -41.87 -16.03 17.02
N ILE A 16 -43.13 -15.72 17.32
CA ILE A 16 -43.81 -14.53 16.78
C ILE A 16 -43.76 -13.43 17.82
N ILE A 17 -43.02 -12.37 17.51
CA ILE A 17 -42.98 -11.17 18.34
C ILE A 17 -44.16 -10.29 17.96
N THR A 18 -44.94 -9.89 18.96
CA THR A 18 -46.14 -9.05 18.78
C THR A 18 -46.00 -7.76 19.57
N LEU A 19 -46.04 -6.64 18.86
CA LEU A 19 -46.01 -5.29 19.40
C LEU A 19 -47.42 -4.74 19.42
N LYS A 20 -47.90 -4.36 20.60
CA LYS A 20 -49.16 -3.62 20.77
C LYS A 20 -48.82 -2.17 21.05
N ILE A 21 -49.08 -1.30 20.08
CA ILE A 21 -48.82 0.14 20.17
C ILE A 21 -50.15 0.80 20.53
N ASN A 22 -50.19 1.48 21.66
CA ASN A 22 -51.37 2.20 22.12
C ASN A 22 -51.10 3.71 22.01
N ASP A 23 -52.04 4.46 21.43
CA ASP A 23 -51.97 5.92 21.46
C ASP A 23 -52.58 6.49 22.75
N ASP A 24 -52.49 7.81 22.88
CA ASP A 24 -53.01 8.63 23.98
C ASP A 24 -54.55 8.70 24.03
N GLN A 25 -55.25 8.17 23.02
CA GLN A 25 -56.70 8.01 23.00
C GLN A 25 -57.16 6.57 23.27
N GLY A 26 -56.23 5.64 23.52
CA GLY A 26 -56.53 4.24 23.79
C GLY A 26 -56.75 3.38 22.54
N LEU A 27 -56.39 3.89 21.35
CA LEU A 27 -56.40 3.12 20.12
C LEU A 27 -55.15 2.22 20.05
N ILE A 28 -55.39 0.91 19.98
CA ILE A 28 -54.34 -0.10 19.91
C ILE A 28 -54.17 -0.55 18.46
N THR A 29 -52.96 -0.41 17.91
CA THR A 29 -52.53 -1.11 16.70
C THR A 29 -51.58 -2.25 17.05
N THR A 30 -51.60 -3.32 16.25
CA THR A 30 -50.77 -4.50 16.47
C THR A 30 -49.87 -4.74 15.26
N ALA A 31 -48.57 -4.88 15.51
CA ALA A 31 -47.59 -5.32 14.51
C ALA A 31 -46.95 -6.62 15.00
N SER A 32 -46.86 -7.62 14.13
CA SER A 32 -46.20 -8.88 14.46
C SER A 32 -45.18 -9.25 13.40
N PHE A 33 -44.09 -9.88 13.83
CA PHE A 33 -43.08 -10.44 12.95
C PHE A 33 -42.52 -11.73 13.55
N GLU A 34 -42.09 -12.63 12.68
CA GLU A 34 -41.50 -13.91 13.05
C GLU A 34 -39.99 -13.75 13.27
N VAL A 35 -39.47 -14.43 14.29
CA VAL A 35 -38.04 -14.55 14.59
C VAL A 35 -37.71 -16.03 14.66
N GLU A 36 -36.87 -16.50 13.74
CA GLU A 36 -36.34 -17.86 13.73
C GLU A 36 -34.90 -17.86 14.26
N VAL A 37 -34.60 -18.77 15.19
CA VAL A 37 -33.25 -19.01 15.71
C VAL A 37 -32.80 -20.39 15.24
N LEU A 38 -31.87 -20.42 14.29
CA LEU A 38 -31.33 -21.66 13.71
C LEU A 38 -30.26 -22.29 14.62
N PRO A 39 -30.11 -23.63 14.65
CA PRO A 39 -29.05 -24.35 15.37
C PRO A 39 -27.69 -24.24 14.64
N LEU A 40 -27.27 -23.03 14.30
CA LEU A 40 -26.08 -22.75 13.51
C LEU A 40 -25.10 -21.89 14.32
N SER A 41 -23.84 -22.31 14.37
CA SER A 41 -22.73 -21.51 14.90
C SER A 41 -21.60 -21.43 13.88
N ILE A 42 -21.01 -20.23 13.77
CA ILE A 42 -19.98 -19.91 12.78
C ILE A 42 -18.79 -19.27 13.48
N ILE A 43 -17.64 -19.93 13.37
CA ILE A 43 -16.37 -19.48 13.94
C ILE A 43 -15.44 -19.07 12.79
N HIS A 44 -14.98 -17.83 12.83
CA HIS A 44 -13.92 -17.31 11.98
C HIS A 44 -12.58 -17.81 12.54
N ASN A 45 -11.88 -18.67 11.80
CA ASN A 45 -10.62 -19.29 12.24
C ASN A 45 -9.39 -18.36 12.18
N GLY A 46 -9.61 -17.13 11.74
CA GLY A 46 -8.61 -16.08 11.71
C GLY A 46 -8.29 -15.66 10.30
N TRP A 47 -7.48 -14.61 10.18
CA TRP A 47 -7.00 -14.13 8.90
C TRP A 47 -5.75 -14.93 8.51
N ALA A 48 -5.60 -15.17 7.20
CA ALA A 48 -4.46 -15.86 6.66
C ALA A 48 -3.37 -14.87 6.26
N LYS A 49 -3.76 -13.80 5.52
CA LYS A 49 -2.82 -12.83 4.95
C LYS A 49 -3.50 -11.50 4.60
N ILE A 50 -2.70 -10.43 4.62
CA ILE A 50 -3.01 -9.11 4.08
C ILE A 50 -1.83 -8.67 3.23
N LYS A 51 -2.11 -8.15 2.04
CA LYS A 51 -1.12 -7.44 1.23
C LYS A 51 -1.73 -6.12 0.79
N SER A 52 -1.24 -5.03 1.36
CA SER A 52 -1.72 -3.68 1.09
C SER A 52 -0.55 -2.82 0.64
N VAL A 53 -0.58 -2.44 -0.63
CA VAL A 53 0.57 -1.84 -1.30
C VAL A 53 0.13 -0.55 -2.00
N GLY A 54 0.89 0.50 -1.75
CA GLY A 54 0.69 1.80 -2.35
C GLY A 54 1.12 1.77 -3.82
N ILE A 55 0.50 2.64 -4.62
CA ILE A 55 0.77 2.72 -6.05
C ILE A 55 2.25 3.03 -6.27
N LYS A 56 2.91 2.21 -7.09
CA LYS A 56 4.26 2.49 -7.56
C LYS A 56 4.25 3.68 -8.52
N THR A 57 4.96 4.74 -8.18
CA THR A 57 5.16 5.93 -9.03
C THR A 57 6.65 6.19 -9.25
N ASP A 58 7.01 6.75 -10.42
CA ASP A 58 8.37 7.21 -10.71
C ASP A 58 8.63 8.61 -10.14
N LYS A 59 9.86 9.10 -10.33
CA LYS A 59 10.29 10.46 -9.95
C LYS A 59 9.53 11.60 -10.62
N PHE A 60 8.68 11.31 -11.60
CA PHE A 60 7.80 12.30 -12.23
C PHE A 60 6.38 12.22 -11.67
N GLY A 61 6.16 11.44 -10.61
CA GLY A 61 4.84 11.21 -10.01
C GLY A 61 3.94 10.33 -10.88
N LEU A 62 4.47 9.70 -11.94
CA LEU A 62 3.67 8.88 -12.84
C LEU A 62 3.52 7.47 -12.27
N PRO A 63 2.29 6.92 -12.21
CA PRO A 63 2.09 5.53 -11.85
C PRO A 63 2.72 4.62 -12.90
N LEU A 64 3.34 3.56 -12.38
CA LEU A 64 4.12 2.57 -13.12
C LEU A 64 3.46 1.20 -13.14
N GLU A 65 2.48 0.99 -12.26
CA GLU A 65 1.76 -0.26 -12.12
C GLU A 65 0.46 -0.25 -12.91
N LYS A 66 0.20 -1.40 -13.54
CA LYS A 66 -1.07 -1.67 -14.22
C LYS A 66 -2.13 -1.91 -13.16
N ASN A 67 -2.81 -0.85 -12.78
CA ASN A 67 -4.18 -0.96 -12.31
C ASN A 67 -5.07 -0.43 -13.43
N THR A 68 -5.19 -1.21 -14.51
CA THR A 68 -6.00 -0.86 -15.68
C THR A 68 -7.47 -1.19 -15.45
N THR A 69 -8.04 -0.75 -14.33
CA THR A 69 -9.49 -0.74 -14.15
C THR A 69 -9.97 0.66 -14.46
N CYS A 70 -10.27 0.97 -15.71
CA CYS A 70 -10.91 2.24 -16.00
C CYS A 70 -12.42 2.16 -15.81
N THR A 71 -12.98 3.34 -15.56
CA THR A 71 -14.39 3.59 -15.32
C THR A 71 -15.22 3.21 -16.52
N TYR A 72 -16.53 3.10 -16.31
CA TYR A 72 -17.49 3.26 -17.38
C TYR A 72 -18.73 3.98 -16.88
N SER A 73 -19.43 4.65 -17.79
CA SER A 73 -20.70 5.28 -17.49
C SER A 73 -21.83 4.25 -17.42
N LEU A 74 -22.66 4.35 -16.39
CA LEU A 74 -23.70 3.34 -16.10
C LEU A 74 -24.94 3.46 -16.98
N ASP A 75 -25.21 4.65 -17.50
CA ASP A 75 -26.51 5.01 -18.08
C ASP A 75 -26.39 6.00 -19.24
N LYS A 76 -25.24 6.03 -19.94
CA LYS A 76 -24.95 7.03 -20.98
C LYS A 76 -24.53 6.42 -22.32
N CYS A 77 -24.86 5.15 -22.54
CA CYS A 77 -24.69 4.49 -23.82
C CYS A 77 -26.01 3.94 -24.35
N ASN A 78 -26.25 4.05 -25.64
CA ASN A 78 -27.44 3.48 -26.29
C ASN A 78 -28.76 3.86 -25.61
N ASN A 79 -28.95 5.14 -25.27
CA ASN A 79 -30.11 5.69 -24.56
C ASN A 79 -30.33 5.10 -23.17
N GLY A 80 -29.35 5.21 -22.28
CA GLY A 80 -29.52 4.84 -20.86
C GLY A 80 -28.90 3.51 -20.43
N SER A 81 -28.14 2.84 -21.29
CA SER A 81 -27.44 1.57 -20.96
C SER A 81 -26.04 1.82 -20.41
N ALA A 82 -25.49 0.79 -19.75
CA ALA A 82 -24.11 0.77 -19.29
C ALA A 82 -23.10 0.72 -20.44
N CYS A 83 -22.05 1.52 -20.32
CA CYS A 83 -20.97 1.68 -21.28
C CYS A 83 -19.86 0.65 -21.08
N ILE A 84 -20.18 -0.65 -21.05
CA ILE A 84 -19.21 -1.73 -20.83
C ILE A 84 -19.35 -2.84 -21.88
N SER A 85 -18.22 -3.46 -22.25
CA SER A 85 -18.17 -4.69 -23.04
C SER A 85 -17.05 -5.62 -22.57
N THR A 86 -17.26 -6.93 -22.70
CA THR A 86 -16.23 -7.96 -22.51
C THR A 86 -15.40 -8.22 -23.78
N SER A 87 -15.76 -7.63 -24.91
CA SER A 87 -15.02 -7.74 -26.18
C SER A 87 -13.77 -6.85 -26.21
N SER A 88 -12.70 -7.30 -26.87
CA SER A 88 -11.38 -6.64 -26.88
C SER A 88 -11.16 -5.54 -27.96
N GLY A 89 -12.24 -4.93 -28.48
CA GLY A 89 -12.18 -3.91 -29.56
C GLY A 89 -12.79 -2.55 -29.19
N SER A 90 -12.71 -1.56 -30.08
CA SER A 90 -13.29 -0.22 -29.86
C SER A 90 -14.81 -0.26 -29.63
N PRO A 91 -15.38 0.69 -28.86
CA PRO A 91 -16.79 0.65 -28.49
C PRO A 91 -17.70 0.72 -29.71
N SER A 92 -18.66 -0.20 -29.80
CA SER A 92 -19.70 -0.20 -30.83
C SER A 92 -21.00 0.49 -30.39
N ALA A 93 -21.08 0.87 -29.10
CA ALA A 93 -22.21 1.59 -28.53
C ALA A 93 -22.27 3.04 -29.01
N SER A 94 -23.46 3.65 -29.03
CA SER A 94 -23.60 5.09 -29.19
C SER A 94 -23.38 5.78 -27.85
N ALA A 95 -22.50 6.78 -27.77
CA ALA A 95 -22.45 7.67 -26.61
C ALA A 95 -23.69 8.57 -26.59
N ASP A 96 -24.36 8.70 -25.46
CA ASP A 96 -25.54 9.58 -25.34
C ASP A 96 -25.12 11.05 -25.17
N PHE A 97 -23.92 11.29 -24.65
CA PHE A 97 -23.34 12.62 -24.41
C PHE A 97 -21.83 12.65 -24.75
N THR A 98 -21.23 13.84 -24.74
CA THR A 98 -19.77 14.01 -24.72
C THR A 98 -19.21 13.63 -23.35
N GLY A 99 -17.94 13.22 -23.25
CA GLY A 99 -17.27 12.88 -21.98
C GLY A 99 -17.72 11.57 -21.32
N VAL A 100 -18.55 10.78 -22.02
CA VAL A 100 -19.00 9.45 -21.56
C VAL A 100 -17.82 8.50 -21.57
N VAL A 101 -17.66 7.67 -20.53
CA VAL A 101 -16.56 6.70 -20.46
C VAL A 101 -17.05 5.29 -20.77
N TYR A 102 -16.32 4.56 -21.62
CA TYR A 102 -16.64 3.20 -22.03
C TYR A 102 -15.51 2.22 -21.72
N LYS A 103 -15.82 1.10 -21.06
CA LYS A 103 -14.87 0.04 -20.70
C LYS A 103 -14.97 -1.16 -21.64
N THR A 104 -13.82 -1.68 -22.07
CA THR A 104 -13.68 -2.92 -22.83
C THR A 104 -12.77 -3.89 -22.08
N SER A 105 -12.61 -5.13 -22.56
CA SER A 105 -11.65 -6.06 -21.93
C SER A 105 -10.18 -5.70 -22.17
N SER A 106 -9.89 -4.79 -23.10
CA SER A 106 -8.53 -4.42 -23.51
C SER A 106 -8.17 -2.94 -23.28
N GLY A 107 -9.10 -2.10 -22.83
CA GLY A 107 -8.86 -0.67 -22.59
C GLY A 107 -10.14 0.14 -22.42
N CYS A 108 -10.00 1.47 -22.32
CA CYS A 108 -11.12 2.38 -22.08
C CYS A 108 -11.13 3.57 -23.01
N TYR A 109 -12.31 4.14 -23.20
CA TYR A 109 -12.60 5.13 -24.23
C TYR A 109 -13.44 6.26 -23.64
N VAL A 110 -13.26 7.48 -24.13
CA VAL A 110 -14.06 8.64 -23.80
C VAL A 110 -14.75 9.16 -25.06
N SER A 111 -16.02 9.52 -24.96
CA SER A 111 -16.73 10.12 -26.07
C SER A 111 -16.30 11.58 -26.27
N THR A 112 -15.86 11.92 -27.46
CA THR A 112 -15.53 13.30 -27.87
C THR A 112 -16.76 14.08 -28.32
N ALA A 113 -17.88 13.39 -28.53
CA ALA A 113 -19.21 13.90 -28.90
C ALA A 113 -20.28 12.83 -28.61
N PRO A 114 -21.58 13.12 -28.66
CA PRO A 114 -22.62 12.08 -28.71
C PRO A 114 -22.55 11.29 -30.04
N GLY A 115 -22.89 10.00 -30.04
CA GLY A 115 -22.95 9.13 -31.23
C GLY A 115 -22.04 7.90 -31.21
N LYS A 116 -22.12 7.05 -32.26
CA LYS A 116 -21.37 5.77 -32.37
C LYS A 116 -19.89 5.88 -32.75
N ASN A 117 -19.47 6.99 -33.36
CA ASN A 117 -18.12 7.16 -33.89
C ASN A 117 -17.31 8.21 -33.11
N SER A 118 -17.75 8.55 -31.91
CA SER A 118 -17.14 9.60 -31.10
C SER A 118 -16.14 9.08 -30.07
N TRP A 119 -15.90 7.77 -30.03
CA TRP A 119 -15.03 7.15 -29.03
C TRP A 119 -13.56 7.39 -29.35
N SER A 120 -12.91 8.16 -28.49
CA SER A 120 -11.46 8.26 -28.45
C SER A 120 -10.94 7.32 -27.36
N PRO A 121 -9.90 6.51 -27.63
CA PRO A 121 -9.23 5.75 -26.58
C PRO A 121 -8.73 6.70 -25.49
N ILE A 122 -9.06 6.44 -24.22
CA ILE A 122 -8.50 7.16 -23.05
C ILE A 122 -6.98 6.96 -22.98
N ASN A 123 -6.48 5.97 -23.69
CA ASN A 123 -5.09 5.70 -23.99
C ASN A 123 -4.48 6.55 -25.13
N SER A 124 -5.07 7.67 -25.54
CA SER A 124 -4.57 8.43 -26.70
C SER A 124 -4.63 9.95 -26.67
N SER A 125 -4.97 10.59 -25.55
CA SER A 125 -4.74 12.04 -25.40
C SER A 125 -3.93 12.33 -24.15
N CYS A 126 -2.63 12.12 -24.27
CA CYS A 126 -1.72 12.96 -23.52
C CYS A 126 -2.04 14.43 -23.86
N ALA A 127 -2.05 15.28 -22.84
CA ALA A 127 -2.04 16.71 -23.04
C ALA A 127 -0.83 17.04 -23.92
N PHE A 128 -1.03 17.50 -25.15
CA PHE A 128 0.11 17.92 -25.96
C PHE A 128 0.47 19.35 -25.64
N SER A 129 1.76 19.66 -25.68
CA SER A 129 2.23 21.00 -25.41
C SER A 129 1.77 21.94 -26.53
N SER A 130 0.99 22.96 -26.19
CA SER A 130 0.38 23.86 -27.18
C SER A 130 1.38 24.85 -27.79
N ASN A 131 2.55 25.03 -27.17
CA ASN A 131 3.53 26.05 -27.54
C ASN A 131 4.98 25.62 -27.29
N LEU A 132 5.28 24.32 -27.28
CA LEU A 132 6.63 23.81 -26.97
C LEU A 132 7.22 22.96 -28.11
N CYS A 133 6.76 23.17 -29.35
CA CYS A 133 7.33 22.54 -30.54
C CYS A 133 7.62 23.55 -31.65
N ASP A 134 8.72 23.37 -32.38
CA ASP A 134 9.10 24.17 -33.55
C ASP A 134 9.16 25.69 -33.28
N GLY A 135 9.65 26.10 -32.11
CA GLY A 135 9.84 27.49 -31.71
C GLY A 135 8.59 28.20 -31.22
N GLY A 136 7.72 27.51 -30.47
CA GLY A 136 6.51 28.07 -29.87
C GLY A 136 5.19 27.52 -30.42
N GLY A 137 5.24 26.49 -31.25
CA GLY A 137 4.09 25.83 -31.88
C GLY A 137 3.52 24.64 -31.12
N THR A 138 2.41 24.10 -31.64
CA THR A 138 1.65 23.01 -31.04
C THR A 138 2.27 21.65 -31.34
N CYS A 139 2.50 20.85 -30.30
CA CYS A 139 3.04 19.50 -30.37
C CYS A 139 1.97 18.45 -30.75
N PHE A 140 1.30 18.62 -31.89
CA PHE A 140 0.21 17.74 -32.32
C PHE A 140 0.33 17.36 -33.79
N SER A 141 0.00 16.10 -34.12
CA SER A 141 -0.17 15.64 -35.49
C SER A 141 -1.35 14.69 -35.64
N SER A 142 -2.12 14.85 -36.72
CA SER A 142 -3.13 13.89 -37.13
C SER A 142 -2.55 12.67 -37.89
N SER A 143 -1.23 12.60 -38.06
CA SER A 143 -0.55 11.44 -38.65
C SER A 143 -0.26 10.36 -37.62
N SER A 144 -0.16 9.09 -38.04
CA SER A 144 0.12 7.94 -37.17
C SER A 144 1.63 7.63 -37.00
N GLY A 145 2.51 8.50 -37.51
CA GLY A 145 3.96 8.35 -37.40
C GLY A 145 4.51 8.97 -36.11
N SER A 146 5.76 8.68 -35.79
CA SER A 146 6.52 9.36 -34.72
C SER A 146 6.54 10.89 -34.94
N PRO A 147 6.69 11.70 -33.88
CA PRO A 147 6.74 13.15 -34.03
C PRO A 147 7.86 13.58 -34.97
N SER A 148 7.54 14.48 -35.89
CA SER A 148 8.52 15.10 -36.80
C SER A 148 8.94 16.50 -36.36
N ALA A 149 8.25 17.07 -35.37
CA ALA A 149 8.55 18.39 -34.82
C ALA A 149 9.79 18.38 -33.93
N SER A 150 10.47 19.51 -33.84
CA SER A 150 11.48 19.75 -32.81
C SER A 150 10.80 20.12 -31.50
N ALA A 151 11.09 19.42 -30.41
CA ALA A 151 10.69 19.92 -29.10
C ALA A 151 11.48 21.18 -28.74
N ASP A 152 10.86 22.15 -28.10
CA ASP A 152 11.54 23.38 -27.65
C ASP A 152 12.19 23.21 -26.27
N ILE A 153 11.67 22.27 -25.49
CA ILE A 153 12.16 21.93 -24.16
C ILE A 153 11.96 20.44 -23.89
N ALA A 154 12.76 19.87 -22.99
CA ALA A 154 12.52 18.55 -22.39
C ALA A 154 11.15 18.51 -21.68
N GLY A 155 10.43 17.41 -21.80
CA GLY A 155 9.09 17.24 -21.23
C GLY A 155 7.95 17.80 -22.06
N ALA A 156 8.23 18.43 -23.22
CA ALA A 156 7.18 18.71 -24.20
C ALA A 156 6.46 17.39 -24.55
N ILE A 157 5.16 17.43 -24.72
CA ILE A 157 4.35 16.24 -24.97
C ILE A 157 3.77 16.36 -26.37
N TYR A 158 4.04 15.38 -27.22
CA TYR A 158 3.58 15.34 -28.61
C TYR A 158 2.54 14.26 -28.79
N GLN A 159 1.37 14.65 -29.27
CA GLN A 159 0.29 13.72 -29.57
C GLN A 159 0.25 13.43 -31.07
N THR A 160 0.19 12.15 -31.43
CA THR A 160 -0.05 11.68 -32.79
C THR A 160 -1.37 10.91 -32.86
N ALA A 161 -1.83 10.54 -34.05
CA ALA A 161 -3.03 9.72 -34.19
C ALA A 161 -2.88 8.29 -33.63
N SER A 162 -1.65 7.83 -33.37
CA SER A 162 -1.33 6.45 -32.94
C SER A 162 -0.75 6.36 -31.53
N GLY A 163 -0.40 7.47 -30.91
CA GLY A 163 0.19 7.45 -29.58
C GLY A 163 0.67 8.80 -29.08
N CYS A 164 1.27 8.77 -27.91
CA CYS A 164 1.77 9.92 -27.20
C CYS A 164 3.27 9.81 -27.04
N TYR A 165 3.96 10.94 -27.15
CA TYR A 165 5.40 10.99 -27.09
C TYR A 165 5.80 12.09 -26.12
N ARG A 166 6.80 11.84 -25.29
CA ARG A 166 7.42 12.85 -24.45
C ARG A 166 8.76 13.21 -25.06
N SER A 167 9.04 14.51 -25.13
CA SER A 167 10.35 14.99 -25.48
C SER A 167 11.29 14.78 -24.29
N LEU A 168 12.47 14.29 -24.59
CA LEU A 168 13.52 14.00 -23.62
C LEU A 168 14.47 15.18 -23.48
N SER A 169 14.53 16.03 -24.51
CA SER A 169 15.36 17.21 -24.66
C SER A 169 14.74 18.12 -25.73
N SER A 170 15.25 19.34 -25.89
CA SER A 170 14.91 20.17 -27.05
C SER A 170 15.53 19.58 -28.32
N GLY A 171 14.79 19.46 -29.43
CA GLY A 171 15.28 18.92 -30.70
C GLY A 171 14.29 17.96 -31.38
N SER A 172 14.55 17.60 -32.64
CA SER A 172 13.67 16.76 -33.47
C SER A 172 13.83 15.25 -33.26
N SER A 173 14.87 14.82 -32.53
CA SER A 173 15.16 13.41 -32.24
C SER A 173 14.87 13.01 -30.79
N SER A 174 14.20 13.89 -30.03
CA SER A 174 14.05 13.72 -28.59
C SER A 174 12.76 13.02 -28.17
N TRP A 175 12.00 12.39 -29.07
CA TRP A 175 10.66 11.90 -28.76
C TRP A 175 10.61 10.43 -28.37
N THR A 176 10.16 10.12 -27.16
CA THR A 176 9.93 8.75 -26.68
C THR A 176 8.46 8.46 -26.53
N ALA A 177 8.02 7.32 -27.07
CA ALA A 177 6.64 6.87 -26.94
C ALA A 177 6.27 6.58 -25.47
N ILE A 178 5.17 7.16 -25.02
CA ILE A 178 4.51 6.86 -23.76
C ILE A 178 3.68 5.58 -23.97
N PRO A 179 3.90 4.49 -23.20
CA PRO A 179 3.17 3.24 -23.39
C PRO A 179 1.65 3.42 -23.31
N ALA A 180 0.92 2.88 -24.29
CA ALA A 180 -0.52 3.07 -24.53
C ALA A 180 -1.47 2.39 -23.52
N THR A 181 -1.07 2.16 -22.27
CA THR A 181 -1.85 1.38 -21.27
C THR A 181 -2.02 2.06 -19.91
N LYS A 182 -2.00 3.39 -19.85
CA LYS A 182 -2.18 4.12 -18.59
C LYS A 182 -3.59 4.70 -18.46
N SER A 183 -4.52 3.93 -17.90
CA SER A 183 -5.80 4.45 -17.44
C SER A 183 -5.69 4.87 -15.97
N PHE A 184 -5.94 6.14 -15.68
CA PHE A 184 -5.75 6.72 -14.35
C PHE A 184 -7.01 6.62 -13.49
N CYS A 185 -6.81 6.63 -12.17
CA CYS A 185 -7.80 6.77 -11.09
C CYS A 185 -8.49 5.50 -10.57
N ASN A 186 -8.47 4.37 -11.29
CA ASN A 186 -9.12 3.11 -10.90
C ASN A 186 -10.61 3.22 -10.48
N ILE A 187 -11.25 4.33 -10.81
CA ILE A 187 -12.67 4.55 -10.59
C ILE A 187 -13.38 3.52 -11.49
N THR A 188 -14.52 2.98 -11.08
CA THR A 188 -15.18 1.89 -11.83
C THR A 188 -16.51 2.28 -12.43
N GLU A 189 -17.19 3.23 -11.82
CA GLU A 189 -18.49 3.74 -12.25
C GLU A 189 -18.42 5.27 -12.23
N VAL A 190 -18.61 5.93 -13.38
CA VAL A 190 -18.54 7.40 -13.51
C VAL A 190 -19.80 7.97 -14.13
N LYS A 191 -20.32 9.02 -13.51
CA LYS A 191 -21.37 9.88 -14.06
C LYS A 191 -20.79 11.25 -14.40
N ARG A 192 -21.28 11.83 -15.49
CA ARG A 192 -20.98 13.22 -15.85
C ARG A 192 -21.78 14.13 -14.95
N TYR A 193 -21.15 15.16 -14.38
CA TYR A 193 -21.85 16.25 -13.73
C TYR A 193 -22.52 17.11 -14.82
N ASP A 194 -23.59 16.59 -15.40
CA ASP A 194 -24.58 17.46 -16.03
C ASP A 194 -25.55 17.85 -14.92
N ALA A 195 -26.05 19.09 -14.93
CA ALA A 195 -27.06 19.61 -14.01
C ALA A 195 -28.40 18.85 -14.14
N ASN A 196 -28.38 17.54 -13.87
CA ASN A 196 -29.52 16.68 -13.72
C ASN A 196 -29.95 16.83 -12.28
N SER A 197 -30.63 17.94 -12.04
CA SER A 197 -31.49 18.14 -10.89
C SER A 197 -32.29 16.87 -10.65
N ILE A 198 -32.03 16.17 -9.55
CA ILE A 198 -33.07 15.31 -9.00
C ILE A 198 -34.02 16.26 -8.34
N ALA A 199 -34.98 16.62 -9.17
CA ALA A 199 -36.13 17.40 -8.87
C ALA A 199 -36.84 16.92 -7.60
N LYS A 200 -36.51 17.49 -6.44
CA LYS A 200 -37.48 17.55 -5.35
C LYS A 200 -38.35 18.76 -5.62
N CYS A 201 -39.58 18.54 -6.06
CA CYS A 201 -40.54 19.63 -6.10
C CYS A 201 -40.88 20.09 -4.67
N THR A 202 -40.70 21.38 -4.44
CA THR A 202 -41.29 22.05 -3.28
C THR A 202 -42.77 22.23 -3.57
N TYR A 203 -43.62 21.46 -2.89
CA TYR A 203 -45.07 21.56 -3.07
C TYR A 203 -45.60 22.88 -2.50
N SER A 204 -46.67 23.42 -3.10
CA SER A 204 -47.26 24.68 -2.63
C SER A 204 -47.91 24.48 -1.25
N LEU A 205 -47.54 25.31 -0.28
CA LEU A 205 -47.97 25.16 1.12
C LEU A 205 -49.44 25.58 1.36
N SER A 206 -50.01 26.40 0.46
CA SER A 206 -51.33 27.00 0.67
C SER A 206 -52.12 27.22 -0.63
N SER A 207 -51.87 26.40 -1.65
CA SER A 207 -52.48 26.57 -2.99
C SER A 207 -53.31 25.36 -3.45
N CYS A 208 -53.70 24.50 -2.51
CA CYS A 208 -54.62 23.40 -2.78
C CYS A 208 -55.75 23.35 -1.75
N ASN A 209 -56.91 22.85 -2.15
CA ASN A 209 -58.05 22.60 -1.26
C ASN A 209 -58.47 23.85 -0.44
N SER A 210 -58.54 25.02 -1.08
CA SER A 210 -58.90 26.31 -0.46
C SER A 210 -57.93 26.78 0.62
N GLY A 211 -56.64 26.80 0.30
CA GLY A 211 -55.58 27.38 1.15
C GLY A 211 -54.71 26.37 1.90
N GLY A 212 -54.87 25.07 1.62
CA GLY A 212 -54.10 23.98 2.20
C GLY A 212 -52.85 23.60 1.40
N ALA A 213 -52.06 22.70 1.99
CA ALA A 213 -50.85 22.17 1.40
C ALA A 213 -51.14 21.19 0.26
N CYS A 214 -50.42 21.33 -0.83
CA CYS A 214 -50.50 20.48 -2.01
C CYS A 214 -49.67 19.19 -1.83
N VAL A 215 -49.98 18.37 -0.82
CA VAL A 215 -49.30 17.10 -0.55
C VAL A 215 -50.29 16.00 -0.17
N SER A 216 -50.03 14.75 -0.55
CA SER A 216 -50.78 13.57 -0.11
C SER A 216 -49.85 12.40 0.17
N ASN A 217 -50.31 11.44 0.97
CA ASN A 217 -49.68 10.12 1.11
C ASN A 217 -50.13 9.13 0.03
N ASP A 218 -51.16 9.48 -0.76
CA ASP A 218 -51.61 8.69 -1.89
C ASP A 218 -50.53 8.65 -2.97
N VAL A 219 -50.36 7.50 -3.63
CA VAL A 219 -49.40 7.32 -4.73
C VAL A 219 -50.17 7.26 -6.05
N TYR A 220 -49.83 8.12 -7.00
CA TYR A 220 -50.46 8.12 -8.33
C TYR A 220 -49.51 7.55 -9.37
N ALA A 221 -49.89 6.44 -10.01
CA ALA A 221 -49.12 5.81 -11.08
C ALA A 221 -49.35 6.54 -12.41
N ASP A 222 -48.38 6.53 -13.33
CA ASP A 222 -48.55 7.07 -14.68
C ASP A 222 -49.55 6.21 -15.49
N PRO A 223 -50.62 6.78 -16.12
CA PRO A 223 -50.95 8.19 -16.36
C PRO A 223 -52.02 8.78 -15.41
N ALA A 224 -52.27 8.16 -14.27
CA ALA A 224 -53.24 8.64 -13.29
C ALA A 224 -52.80 9.98 -12.67
N LEU A 225 -53.70 10.96 -12.72
CA LEU A 225 -53.50 12.29 -12.13
C LEU A 225 -54.08 12.35 -10.71
N PRO A 226 -53.60 13.29 -9.87
CA PRO A 226 -54.18 13.53 -8.55
C PRO A 226 -55.65 13.94 -8.67
N THR A 227 -56.57 13.08 -8.24
CA THR A 227 -58.02 13.35 -8.30
C THR A 227 -58.62 13.77 -6.96
N SER A 228 -57.93 13.50 -5.84
CA SER A 228 -58.39 13.85 -4.49
C SER A 228 -57.93 15.22 -4.00
N VAL A 229 -57.18 15.97 -4.83
CA VAL A 229 -56.62 17.29 -4.48
C VAL A 229 -56.97 18.31 -5.56
N SER A 230 -57.59 19.42 -5.16
CA SER A 230 -57.92 20.54 -6.05
C SER A 230 -56.84 21.61 -5.98
N ALA A 231 -56.35 22.08 -7.12
CA ALA A 231 -55.52 23.28 -7.17
C ALA A 231 -56.38 24.53 -6.98
N ASP A 232 -55.92 25.51 -6.20
CA ASP A 232 -56.62 26.79 -6.02
C ASP A 232 -56.25 27.82 -7.09
N SER A 233 -55.14 27.61 -7.79
CA SER A 233 -54.66 28.46 -8.88
C SER A 233 -53.78 27.68 -9.87
N ALA A 234 -53.59 28.25 -11.07
CA ALA A 234 -52.58 27.76 -11.99
C ALA A 234 -51.18 27.90 -11.37
N ASN A 235 -50.27 26.98 -11.71
CA ASN A 235 -48.91 26.83 -11.18
C ASN A 235 -48.80 26.31 -9.74
N ALA A 236 -49.89 25.91 -9.08
CA ALA A 236 -49.77 25.12 -7.85
C ALA A 236 -48.97 23.84 -8.12
N ILE A 237 -48.10 23.45 -7.18
CA ILE A 237 -47.23 22.27 -7.28
C ILE A 237 -47.67 21.25 -6.24
N PHE A 238 -48.09 20.07 -6.69
CA PHE A 238 -48.53 18.97 -5.85
C PHE A 238 -47.49 17.84 -5.79
N ARG A 239 -47.29 17.27 -4.60
CA ARG A 239 -46.42 16.11 -4.38
C ARG A 239 -47.18 14.94 -3.76
N ASP A 240 -47.03 13.77 -4.36
CA ASP A 240 -47.68 12.53 -3.89
C ASP A 240 -46.82 11.77 -2.86
N GLY A 241 -47.35 10.64 -2.36
CA GLY A 241 -46.70 9.80 -1.34
C GLY A 241 -45.48 9.03 -1.84
N ALA A 242 -45.28 8.96 -3.17
CA ALA A 242 -44.10 8.39 -3.81
C ALA A 242 -43.09 9.46 -4.24
N GLY A 243 -43.38 10.74 -4.00
CA GLY A 243 -42.51 11.86 -4.37
C GLY A 243 -42.68 12.34 -5.82
N ASN A 244 -43.69 11.87 -6.55
CA ASN A 244 -44.02 12.40 -7.88
C ASN A 244 -44.58 13.82 -7.79
N CYS A 245 -44.24 14.64 -8.78
CA CYS A 245 -44.57 16.06 -8.81
C CYS A 245 -45.54 16.39 -9.94
N PHE A 246 -46.51 17.25 -9.66
CA PHE A 246 -47.55 17.66 -10.60
C PHE A 246 -47.75 19.18 -10.55
N LYS A 247 -47.94 19.82 -11.70
CA LYS A 247 -48.22 21.25 -11.83
C LYS A 247 -49.65 21.47 -12.30
N ALA A 248 -50.36 22.39 -11.64
CA ALA A 248 -51.70 22.76 -12.03
C ALA A 248 -51.67 23.70 -13.25
N THR A 249 -52.36 23.32 -14.33
CA THR A 249 -52.55 24.16 -15.52
C THR A 249 -53.65 25.21 -15.33
N ALA A 250 -54.53 25.00 -14.35
CA ALA A 250 -55.61 25.88 -13.92
C ALA A 250 -56.05 25.49 -12.50
N ALA A 251 -56.92 26.29 -11.86
CA ALA A 251 -57.59 25.85 -10.63
C ALA A 251 -58.51 24.62 -10.90
N GLY A 252 -58.74 23.77 -9.90
CA GLY A 252 -59.61 22.59 -9.98
C GLY A 252 -58.88 21.24 -9.83
N THR A 253 -59.65 20.14 -9.79
CA THR A 253 -59.17 18.76 -9.54
C THR A 253 -58.70 18.02 -10.78
N SER A 254 -59.06 18.47 -11.99
CA SER A 254 -58.68 17.86 -13.26
C SER A 254 -57.55 18.59 -13.99
N SER A 255 -56.90 19.53 -13.32
CA SER A 255 -56.00 20.51 -13.95
C SER A 255 -54.52 20.13 -13.81
N TRP A 256 -54.20 18.98 -13.23
CA TRP A 256 -52.83 18.54 -12.96
C TRP A 256 -52.13 17.99 -14.20
N THR A 257 -50.87 18.33 -14.38
CA THR A 257 -49.96 17.72 -15.36
C THR A 257 -48.72 17.25 -14.63
N ARG A 258 -48.25 16.02 -14.91
CA ARG A 258 -47.04 15.47 -14.27
C ARG A 258 -45.80 16.24 -14.74
N ILE A 259 -44.94 16.62 -13.80
CA ILE A 259 -43.62 17.21 -14.07
C ILE A 259 -42.64 16.05 -14.28
N SER A 260 -42.17 15.84 -15.51
CA SER A 260 -41.38 14.67 -15.90
C SER A 260 -40.00 14.98 -16.51
N SER A 261 -39.59 16.26 -16.55
CA SER A 261 -38.29 16.66 -17.10
C SER A 261 -37.63 17.76 -16.27
N SER A 262 -36.30 17.78 -16.26
CA SER A 262 -35.44 18.79 -15.62
C SER A 262 -35.49 20.19 -16.26
N SER A 263 -36.37 20.40 -17.25
CA SER A 263 -36.52 21.69 -17.96
C SER A 263 -37.55 22.64 -17.33
N ASP A 264 -38.30 22.19 -16.32
CA ASP A 264 -39.21 23.03 -15.54
C ASP A 264 -38.43 23.72 -14.40
N ALA A 265 -38.46 25.05 -14.35
CA ALA A 265 -37.70 25.88 -13.40
C ALA A 265 -38.13 25.74 -11.91
N ASP A 266 -39.05 24.82 -11.60
CA ASP A 266 -39.72 24.65 -10.30
C ASP A 266 -39.17 23.47 -9.48
N LEU A 267 -37.98 22.95 -9.85
CA LEU A 267 -37.34 21.78 -9.26
C LEU A 267 -36.01 22.20 -8.59
N ASP A 268 -35.92 22.06 -7.26
CA ASP A 268 -34.72 22.42 -6.47
C ASP A 268 -33.89 21.17 -6.12
N ASP A 269 -32.57 21.26 -6.26
CA ASP A 269 -31.57 20.23 -5.95
C ASP A 269 -30.51 20.84 -5.02
N SER A 270 -30.56 20.46 -3.75
CA SER A 270 -29.68 21.02 -2.71
C SER A 270 -28.79 19.98 -2.03
N THR A 271 -28.74 18.70 -2.46
CA THR A 271 -28.13 17.67 -1.59
C THR A 271 -27.12 16.67 -2.16
N ASN A 272 -26.98 16.42 -3.47
CA ASN A 272 -25.77 15.74 -3.97
C ASN A 272 -25.72 15.74 -5.51
N THR A 273 -24.70 16.37 -6.06
CA THR A 273 -24.58 16.69 -7.49
C THR A 273 -24.15 15.51 -8.36
N CYS A 274 -23.81 14.35 -7.79
CA CYS A 274 -23.32 13.18 -8.54
C CYS A 274 -24.19 11.90 -8.45
N ASP A 275 -25.44 11.95 -7.98
CA ASP A 275 -26.35 10.78 -7.92
C ASP A 275 -27.61 11.01 -8.81
N THR A 276 -28.57 10.13 -9.09
CA THR A 276 -29.26 9.09 -8.30
C THR A 276 -29.72 7.91 -9.12
N ALA A 277 -29.59 6.72 -8.53
CA ALA A 277 -30.64 5.69 -8.42
C ALA A 277 -30.04 4.28 -8.41
N LEU A 278 -29.18 3.97 -7.44
CA LEU A 278 -29.02 2.61 -6.92
C LEU A 278 -28.96 2.73 -5.39
N GLY A 279 -29.88 2.04 -4.71
CA GLY A 279 -30.19 2.27 -3.30
C GLY A 279 -28.99 2.44 -2.38
N ALA A 280 -28.96 3.57 -1.67
CA ALA A 280 -28.33 3.84 -0.37
C ALA A 280 -26.86 3.44 -0.09
N ALA A 281 -26.07 2.94 -1.06
CA ALA A 281 -24.79 2.32 -0.71
C ALA A 281 -23.68 2.28 -1.75
N ARG A 282 -23.89 2.85 -2.94
CA ARG A 282 -22.84 2.88 -3.97
C ARG A 282 -22.28 4.29 -4.04
N SER A 283 -21.02 4.47 -3.66
CA SER A 283 -20.31 5.74 -3.87
C SER A 283 -20.40 6.13 -5.34
N ALA A 284 -20.96 7.31 -5.62
CA ALA A 284 -20.95 7.86 -6.96
C ALA A 284 -19.56 8.39 -7.31
N SER A 285 -19.23 8.40 -8.60
CA SER A 285 -18.05 9.10 -9.09
C SER A 285 -18.43 10.10 -10.17
N CYS A 286 -17.82 11.28 -10.13
CA CYS A 286 -18.13 12.42 -10.95
C CYS A 286 -17.07 12.63 -12.04
N THR A 287 -17.46 13.32 -13.11
CA THR A 287 -16.50 13.89 -14.07
C THR A 287 -16.92 15.29 -14.47
N SER A 288 -15.92 16.17 -14.62
CA SER A 288 -16.08 17.47 -15.29
C SER A 288 -14.75 17.90 -15.89
N ASN A 289 -14.77 18.94 -16.73
CA ASN A 289 -13.58 19.57 -17.27
C ASN A 289 -13.26 20.79 -16.40
N LEU A 290 -12.16 20.72 -15.66
CA LEU A 290 -11.68 21.85 -14.88
C LEU A 290 -10.78 22.74 -15.73
N SER A 291 -10.96 24.04 -15.58
CA SER A 291 -10.30 25.05 -16.40
C SER A 291 -8.92 25.47 -15.87
N SER A 292 -8.66 25.24 -14.58
CA SER A 292 -7.42 25.63 -13.91
C SER A 292 -6.26 24.63 -14.15
N THR A 293 -5.02 25.05 -13.87
CA THR A 293 -3.81 24.22 -14.08
C THR A 293 -2.94 24.04 -12.83
N THR A 294 -3.23 24.77 -11.75
CA THR A 294 -2.54 24.62 -10.45
C THR A 294 -3.42 23.80 -9.51
N GLU A 295 -2.82 23.01 -8.63
CA GLU A 295 -3.58 22.17 -7.70
C GLU A 295 -4.48 23.00 -6.77
N THR A 296 -3.98 24.12 -6.25
CA THR A 296 -4.74 25.01 -5.38
C THR A 296 -5.98 25.60 -6.06
N ASP A 297 -5.84 26.07 -7.30
CA ASP A 297 -6.97 26.63 -8.05
C ASP A 297 -7.97 25.53 -8.46
N LEU A 298 -7.47 24.34 -8.77
CA LEU A 298 -8.30 23.16 -9.06
C LEU A 298 -9.14 22.74 -7.86
N ILE A 299 -8.57 22.77 -6.64
CA ILE A 299 -9.32 22.51 -5.40
C ILE A 299 -10.41 23.57 -5.22
N ALA A 300 -10.10 24.85 -5.40
CA ALA A 300 -11.09 25.92 -5.28
C ALA A 300 -12.21 25.81 -6.32
N GLU A 301 -11.87 25.44 -7.55
CA GLU A 301 -12.84 25.15 -8.62
C GLU A 301 -13.71 23.95 -8.26
N LEU A 302 -13.12 22.89 -7.68
CA LEU A 302 -13.87 21.73 -7.19
C LEU A 302 -14.78 22.06 -6.02
N ASP A 303 -14.31 22.83 -5.04
CA ASP A 303 -15.10 23.23 -3.88
C ASP A 303 -16.32 24.08 -4.30
N ALA A 304 -16.15 24.92 -5.32
CA ALA A 304 -17.23 25.68 -5.92
C ALA A 304 -18.20 24.81 -6.74
N LEU A 305 -17.70 23.77 -7.41
CA LEU A 305 -18.49 22.85 -8.24
C LEU A 305 -19.24 21.81 -7.39
N LEU A 306 -18.56 21.24 -6.39
CA LEU A 306 -18.93 20.09 -5.57
C LEU A 306 -18.42 20.29 -4.14
N VAL A 307 -19.27 20.75 -3.24
CA VAL A 307 -18.89 20.95 -1.83
C VAL A 307 -18.42 19.63 -1.20
N PRO A 308 -17.20 19.54 -0.64
CA PRO A 308 -16.64 18.29 -0.11
C PRO A 308 -17.55 17.59 0.90
N ALA A 309 -18.14 18.35 1.84
CA ALA A 309 -18.99 17.82 2.91
C ALA A 309 -20.22 17.04 2.41
N ASN A 310 -20.78 17.45 1.27
CA ASN A 310 -21.92 16.76 0.65
C ASN A 310 -21.47 15.58 -0.22
N ASN A 311 -20.18 15.51 -0.55
CA ASN A 311 -19.57 14.57 -1.47
C ASN A 311 -18.58 13.64 -0.75
N LYS A 312 -18.71 13.39 0.55
CA LYS A 312 -17.80 12.47 1.26
C LYS A 312 -17.74 11.11 0.56
N ASN A 313 -16.54 10.58 0.34
CA ASN A 313 -16.26 9.31 -0.35
C ASN A 313 -16.67 9.28 -1.84
N VAL A 314 -16.90 10.45 -2.44
CA VAL A 314 -17.10 10.61 -3.89
C VAL A 314 -15.73 10.76 -4.55
N TYR A 315 -15.56 10.08 -5.68
CA TYR A 315 -14.40 10.23 -6.55
C TYR A 315 -14.73 11.18 -7.70
N PHE A 316 -13.79 12.01 -8.13
CA PHE A 316 -13.94 12.93 -9.23
C PHE A 316 -12.79 12.75 -10.23
N TYR A 317 -13.13 12.72 -11.52
CA TYR A 317 -12.15 12.69 -12.60
C TYR A 317 -12.17 13.98 -13.42
N ASN A 318 -11.02 14.66 -13.49
CA ASN A 318 -10.82 15.85 -14.29
C ASN A 318 -10.55 15.46 -15.75
N THR A 319 -11.54 15.71 -16.59
CA THR A 319 -11.53 15.43 -18.03
C THR A 319 -10.79 16.51 -18.85
N SER A 320 -10.24 17.53 -18.19
CA SER A 320 -9.50 18.60 -18.86
C SER A 320 -8.32 18.05 -19.67
N SER A 321 -8.20 18.53 -20.90
CA SER A 321 -7.04 18.27 -21.75
C SER A 321 -5.79 18.97 -21.24
N LEU A 322 -5.91 19.90 -20.29
CA LEU A 322 -4.81 20.65 -19.69
C LEU A 322 -4.34 20.06 -18.35
N ALA A 323 -5.10 19.12 -17.77
CA ALA A 323 -4.76 18.50 -16.49
C ALA A 323 -3.47 17.66 -16.59
N GLN A 324 -2.55 17.86 -15.66
CA GLN A 324 -1.44 16.93 -15.43
C GLN A 324 -1.97 15.61 -14.85
N ASP A 325 -1.21 14.51 -15.00
CA ASP A 325 -1.69 13.18 -14.60
C ASP A 325 -2.02 13.07 -13.10
N ASN A 326 -1.27 13.75 -12.23
CA ASN A 326 -1.54 13.87 -10.79
C ASN A 326 -2.74 14.76 -10.45
N GLN A 327 -3.27 15.53 -11.41
CA GLN A 327 -4.43 16.42 -11.26
C GLN A 327 -5.71 15.81 -11.86
N ARG A 328 -5.63 14.56 -12.33
CA ARG A 328 -6.76 13.90 -12.98
C ARG A 328 -7.72 13.25 -11.99
N CYS A 329 -7.23 12.75 -10.86
CA CYS A 329 -8.05 12.01 -9.91
C CYS A 329 -8.15 12.73 -8.58
N TRP A 330 -9.37 12.84 -8.08
CA TRP A 330 -9.67 13.51 -6.83
C TRP A 330 -10.64 12.66 -6.02
N TYR A 331 -10.50 12.65 -4.70
CA TYR A 331 -11.51 12.09 -3.81
C TYR A 331 -11.85 13.10 -2.74
N SER A 332 -13.11 13.11 -2.30
CA SER A 332 -13.51 13.94 -1.17
C SER A 332 -13.49 13.11 0.11
N ASP A 333 -12.78 13.64 1.12
CA ASP A 333 -12.81 13.10 2.49
C ASP A 333 -13.96 13.67 3.34
N GLY A 334 -14.78 14.56 2.76
CA GLY A 334 -15.83 15.30 3.46
C GLY A 334 -15.38 16.66 4.00
N ALA A 335 -14.09 16.93 4.09
CA ALA A 335 -13.53 18.22 4.48
C ALA A 335 -12.91 18.97 3.29
N SER A 336 -12.22 18.27 2.40
CA SER A 336 -11.53 18.80 1.23
C SER A 336 -11.45 17.77 0.09
N TRP A 337 -11.17 18.24 -1.12
CA TRP A 337 -10.76 17.37 -2.21
C TRP A 337 -9.28 17.09 -2.16
N LYS A 338 -8.92 15.81 -2.27
CA LYS A 338 -7.53 15.33 -2.25
C LYS A 338 -7.17 14.71 -3.59
N PRO A 339 -6.09 15.15 -4.24
CA PRO A 339 -5.63 14.51 -5.47
C PRO A 339 -5.05 13.13 -5.15
N TYR A 340 -5.13 12.24 -6.12
CA TYR A 340 -4.47 10.94 -6.03
C TYR A 340 -4.05 10.44 -7.41
N SER A 341 -3.06 9.55 -7.48
CA SER A 341 -2.56 9.01 -8.75
C SER A 341 -3.38 7.81 -9.23
N SER A 342 -3.74 6.91 -8.32
CA SER A 342 -4.65 5.79 -8.53
C SER A 342 -5.10 5.21 -7.18
N THR A 343 -6.15 4.38 -7.17
CA THR A 343 -6.57 3.68 -5.95
C THR A 343 -5.58 2.55 -5.62
N THR A 344 -5.47 2.20 -4.35
CA THR A 344 -4.64 1.08 -3.93
C THR A 344 -5.30 -0.25 -4.32
N GLU A 345 -4.52 -1.33 -4.24
CA GLU A 345 -5.01 -2.69 -4.26
C GLU A 345 -4.74 -3.31 -2.88
N ILE A 346 -5.79 -3.89 -2.28
CA ILE A 346 -5.69 -4.59 -1.00
C ILE A 346 -6.11 -6.03 -1.21
N SER A 347 -5.16 -6.96 -1.04
CA SER A 347 -5.46 -8.40 -0.98
C SER A 347 -5.67 -8.83 0.47
N ILE A 348 -6.74 -9.57 0.70
CA ILE A 348 -7.05 -10.19 2.00
C ILE A 348 -7.30 -11.68 1.79
N GLU A 349 -6.80 -12.49 2.71
CA GLU A 349 -7.01 -13.93 2.75
C GLU A 349 -7.41 -14.35 4.17
N TRP A 350 -8.29 -15.34 4.29
CA TRP A 350 -8.80 -15.82 5.58
C TRP A 350 -8.72 -17.34 5.69
N GLU A 351 -8.76 -17.85 6.92
CA GLU A 351 -8.83 -19.29 7.14
C GLU A 351 -10.28 -19.78 6.93
N PRO A 352 -10.49 -21.02 6.45
CA PRO A 352 -11.83 -21.57 6.25
C PRO A 352 -12.68 -21.45 7.52
N PHE A 353 -13.92 -20.97 7.40
CA PHE A 353 -14.83 -20.85 8.54
C PHE A 353 -15.25 -22.23 9.06
N GLN A 354 -15.31 -22.37 10.38
CA GLN A 354 -15.87 -23.55 11.03
C GLN A 354 -17.37 -23.39 11.20
N VAL A 355 -18.12 -24.36 10.68
CA VAL A 355 -19.57 -24.45 10.86
C VAL A 355 -19.87 -25.56 11.87
N SER A 356 -20.65 -25.23 12.89
CA SER A 356 -21.26 -26.22 13.79
C SER A 356 -22.78 -26.20 13.57
N GLY A 357 -23.39 -27.35 13.26
CA GLY A 357 -24.82 -27.48 12.95
C GLY A 357 -25.10 -28.17 11.60
N SER A 358 -26.28 -27.94 11.03
CA SER A 358 -26.77 -28.54 9.77
C SER A 358 -26.37 -27.79 8.49
N GLY A 359 -25.78 -26.59 8.60
CA GLY A 359 -25.47 -25.73 7.47
C GLY A 359 -24.14 -26.05 6.76
N THR A 360 -24.04 -25.67 5.49
CA THR A 360 -22.80 -25.70 4.70
C THR A 360 -22.50 -24.31 4.13
N VAL A 361 -21.24 -23.88 4.17
CA VAL A 361 -20.83 -22.62 3.53
C VAL A 361 -20.92 -22.78 2.01
N THR A 362 -21.64 -21.87 1.35
CA THR A 362 -21.80 -21.83 -0.11
C THR A 362 -21.07 -20.64 -0.75
N GLY A 363 -20.64 -19.67 0.05
CA GLY A 363 -19.76 -18.59 -0.41
C GLY A 363 -19.47 -17.55 0.66
N TYR A 364 -18.91 -16.41 0.25
CA TYR A 364 -18.54 -15.32 1.15
C TYR A 364 -18.95 -13.95 0.60
N TYR A 365 -19.33 -13.08 1.52
CA TYR A 365 -19.42 -11.64 1.32
C TYR A 365 -18.32 -10.95 2.11
N VAL A 366 -17.75 -9.91 1.51
CA VAL A 366 -16.74 -9.06 2.12
C VAL A 366 -17.35 -7.69 2.36
N TYR A 367 -17.15 -7.15 3.55
CA TYR A 367 -17.58 -5.82 3.94
C TYR A 367 -16.37 -4.99 4.32
N ARG A 368 -16.44 -3.68 4.06
CA ARG A 368 -15.40 -2.71 4.39
C ARG A 368 -16.05 -1.44 4.90
N LYS A 369 -15.50 -0.87 5.97
CA LYS A 369 -15.84 0.49 6.44
C LYS A 369 -14.56 1.31 6.57
N ALA A 370 -14.63 2.63 6.40
CA ALA A 370 -13.56 3.52 6.82
C ALA A 370 -13.62 3.75 8.34
N SER A 371 -12.54 4.27 8.92
CA SER A 371 -12.54 4.75 10.31
C SER A 371 -13.65 5.79 10.54
N GLY A 372 -14.33 5.69 11.69
CA GLY A 372 -15.47 6.55 12.04
C GLY A 372 -16.77 6.29 11.27
N GLU A 373 -16.80 5.26 10.41
CA GLU A 373 -18.00 4.82 9.69
C GLU A 373 -18.55 3.50 10.25
N THR A 374 -19.79 3.17 9.86
CA THR A 374 -20.44 1.89 10.17
C THR A 374 -20.44 0.98 8.94
N PHE A 375 -20.35 -0.33 9.15
CA PHE A 375 -20.51 -1.30 8.05
C PHE A 375 -21.90 -1.19 7.40
N ASP A 376 -21.94 -1.23 6.08
CA ASP A 376 -23.17 -1.44 5.32
C ASP A 376 -23.35 -2.93 4.97
N TYR A 377 -23.98 -3.67 5.87
CA TYR A 377 -24.27 -5.09 5.66
C TYR A 377 -25.39 -5.37 4.64
N LYS A 378 -25.99 -4.34 4.03
CA LYS A 378 -26.95 -4.55 2.94
C LYS A 378 -26.26 -4.66 1.59
N ASN A 379 -25.04 -4.12 1.49
CA ASN A 379 -24.33 -3.99 0.22
C ASN A 379 -22.90 -4.49 0.40
N PRO A 380 -22.64 -5.77 0.10
CA PRO A 380 -21.31 -6.33 0.16
C PRO A 380 -20.39 -5.60 -0.81
N LEU A 381 -19.10 -5.53 -0.45
CA LEU A 381 -18.07 -4.89 -1.25
C LEU A 381 -17.86 -5.62 -2.57
N ASN A 382 -17.87 -6.96 -2.55
CA ASN A 382 -17.67 -7.81 -3.71
C ASN A 382 -18.89 -7.80 -4.65
N LYS A 383 -18.64 -7.63 -5.95
CA LYS A 383 -19.69 -7.61 -6.99
C LYS A 383 -20.40 -8.95 -7.20
N THR A 384 -19.69 -10.03 -6.92
CA THR A 384 -20.15 -11.41 -7.06
C THR A 384 -19.76 -12.18 -5.81
N VAL A 385 -20.66 -13.06 -5.34
CA VAL A 385 -20.38 -13.96 -4.21
C VAL A 385 -19.08 -14.72 -4.46
N ILE A 386 -18.19 -14.73 -3.47
CA ILE A 386 -16.94 -15.49 -3.52
C ILE A 386 -17.28 -16.96 -3.28
N ALA A 387 -16.73 -17.87 -4.08
CA ALA A 387 -17.04 -19.29 -3.96
C ALA A 387 -16.56 -19.88 -2.63
N ALA A 388 -17.26 -20.90 -2.12
CA ALA A 388 -16.98 -21.52 -0.80
C ALA A 388 -15.57 -22.10 -0.63
N ASN A 389 -14.87 -22.41 -1.72
CA ASN A 389 -13.51 -22.95 -1.73
C ASN A 389 -12.44 -21.91 -2.06
N VAL A 390 -12.81 -20.63 -2.14
CA VAL A 390 -11.91 -19.50 -2.39
C VAL A 390 -11.86 -18.65 -1.12
N PHE A 391 -10.67 -18.52 -0.54
CA PHE A 391 -10.44 -17.85 0.73
C PHE A 391 -9.61 -16.57 0.59
N GLU A 392 -9.71 -15.94 -0.58
CA GLU A 392 -8.99 -14.74 -0.95
C GLU A 392 -9.95 -13.73 -1.59
N TYR A 393 -9.64 -12.45 -1.43
CA TYR A 393 -10.32 -11.36 -2.10
C TYR A 393 -9.37 -10.19 -2.38
N ILE A 394 -9.44 -9.66 -3.60
CA ILE A 394 -8.63 -8.50 -4.02
C ILE A 394 -9.56 -7.30 -4.19
N ASP A 395 -9.42 -6.31 -3.32
CA ASP A 395 -10.13 -5.03 -3.35
C ASP A 395 -9.38 -4.01 -4.22
N ASN A 396 -9.83 -3.83 -5.46
CA ASN A 396 -9.15 -3.02 -6.48
C ASN A 396 -10.10 -2.34 -7.48
N GLY A 397 -11.38 -2.22 -7.14
CA GLY A 397 -12.43 -1.69 -8.02
C GLY A 397 -12.86 -2.65 -9.13
N THR A 398 -12.01 -3.57 -9.58
CA THR A 398 -12.45 -4.64 -10.51
C THR A 398 -13.41 -5.58 -9.80
N ASN A 399 -13.01 -6.11 -8.64
CA ASN A 399 -13.84 -7.02 -7.84
C ASN A 399 -14.76 -6.29 -6.85
N SER A 400 -14.36 -5.09 -6.41
CA SER A 400 -15.12 -4.26 -5.48
C SER A 400 -16.02 -3.25 -6.16
N HIS A 401 -17.17 -2.96 -5.56
CA HIS A 401 -18.02 -1.84 -5.97
C HIS A 401 -17.30 -0.50 -5.82
N ILE A 402 -16.51 -0.34 -4.76
CA ILE A 402 -15.78 0.88 -4.46
C ILE A 402 -14.32 0.50 -4.20
N PRO A 403 -13.34 0.97 -4.99
CA PRO A 403 -11.93 0.71 -4.73
C PRO A 403 -11.48 1.37 -3.41
N PRO A 404 -10.38 0.93 -2.79
CA PRO A 404 -9.85 1.57 -1.59
C PRO A 404 -9.11 2.86 -1.96
N ALA A 405 -9.51 3.99 -1.37
CA ALA A 405 -8.77 5.25 -1.51
C ALA A 405 -7.39 5.10 -0.83
N PRO A 406 -6.31 5.69 -1.39
CA PRO A 406 -5.02 5.77 -0.70
C PRO A 406 -5.14 6.60 0.58
N ASN A 407 -4.14 6.49 1.46
CA ASN A 407 -4.01 7.28 2.69
C ASN A 407 -5.21 7.15 3.63
N ARG A 408 -5.69 5.91 3.85
CA ARG A 408 -6.87 5.68 4.70
C ARG A 408 -6.84 4.36 5.44
N VAL A 409 -7.36 4.37 6.67
CA VAL A 409 -7.62 3.17 7.47
C VAL A 409 -8.98 2.59 7.12
N TYR A 410 -8.99 1.31 6.80
CA TYR A 410 -10.20 0.51 6.56
C TYR A 410 -10.29 -0.64 7.56
N THR A 411 -11.52 -1.01 7.93
CA THR A 411 -11.80 -2.25 8.66
C THR A 411 -12.60 -3.17 7.76
N TYR A 412 -12.10 -4.39 7.57
CA TYR A 412 -12.72 -5.43 6.76
C TYR A 412 -13.38 -6.49 7.63
N GLU A 413 -14.47 -7.07 7.14
CA GLU A 413 -15.17 -8.21 7.74
C GLU A 413 -15.58 -9.18 6.64
N VAL A 414 -15.29 -10.47 6.82
CA VAL A 414 -15.77 -11.54 5.93
C VAL A 414 -16.93 -12.25 6.59
N ARG A 415 -18.00 -12.49 5.84
CA ARG A 415 -19.19 -13.19 6.31
C ARG A 415 -19.53 -14.36 5.40
N PRO A 416 -19.61 -15.60 5.93
CA PRO A 416 -19.99 -16.75 5.15
C PRO A 416 -21.49 -16.73 4.85
N VAL A 417 -21.81 -17.06 3.60
CA VAL A 417 -23.15 -17.43 3.18
C VAL A 417 -23.32 -18.91 3.46
N VAL A 418 -24.27 -19.25 4.33
CA VAL A 418 -24.54 -20.62 4.76
C VAL A 418 -25.89 -21.04 4.22
N THR A 419 -25.94 -22.26 3.69
CA THR A 419 -27.19 -22.89 3.27
C THR A 419 -27.53 -24.05 4.20
N ASP A 420 -28.75 -24.05 4.71
CA ASP A 420 -29.35 -25.15 5.47
C ASP A 420 -30.70 -25.51 4.84
N GLY A 421 -30.73 -26.62 4.08
CA GLY A 421 -31.89 -26.98 3.26
C GLY A 421 -32.22 -25.91 2.20
N THR A 422 -33.34 -25.22 2.37
CA THR A 422 -33.77 -24.10 1.49
C THR A 422 -33.40 -22.72 2.03
N ASN A 423 -32.93 -22.62 3.27
CA ASN A 423 -32.61 -21.36 3.90
C ASN A 423 -31.19 -20.93 3.53
N VAL A 424 -31.03 -19.71 3.03
CA VAL A 424 -29.72 -19.09 2.75
C VAL A 424 -29.57 -17.91 3.69
N VAL A 425 -28.57 -17.99 4.57
CA VAL A 425 -28.32 -16.99 5.61
C VAL A 425 -26.89 -16.51 5.50
N GLU A 426 -26.71 -15.18 5.49
CA GLU A 426 -25.41 -14.58 5.77
C GLU A 426 -25.19 -14.62 7.27
N ALA A 427 -24.19 -15.38 7.70
CA ALA A 427 -23.92 -15.56 9.12
C ALA A 427 -22.83 -14.59 9.58
N THR A 428 -22.99 -14.05 10.79
CA THR A 428 -21.94 -13.32 11.49
C THR A 428 -21.15 -14.29 12.36
N SER A 429 -19.83 -14.15 12.40
CA SER A 429 -19.05 -14.95 13.33
C SER A 429 -19.12 -14.37 14.74
N ASN A 430 -19.15 -15.26 15.74
CA ASN A 430 -19.02 -14.90 17.15
C ASN A 430 -17.56 -14.68 17.60
N SER A 431 -16.60 -14.76 16.67
CA SER A 431 -15.18 -14.56 16.93
C SER A 431 -14.82 -13.07 16.95
N ASN A 432 -13.99 -12.67 17.91
CA ASN A 432 -13.35 -11.34 17.94
C ASN A 432 -12.35 -11.14 16.79
N LEU A 433 -11.95 -12.21 16.09
CA LEU A 433 -11.07 -12.17 14.91
C LEU A 433 -11.83 -11.88 13.62
N SER A 434 -13.15 -11.70 13.66
CA SER A 434 -13.99 -11.50 12.46
C SER A 434 -13.68 -10.23 11.68
N LYS A 435 -12.95 -9.29 12.30
CA LYS A 435 -12.62 -7.99 11.72
C LYS A 435 -11.12 -7.79 11.69
N VAL A 436 -10.62 -7.15 10.64
CA VAL A 436 -9.23 -6.74 10.55
C VAL A 436 -9.10 -5.33 10.03
N ARG A 437 -8.20 -4.58 10.63
CA ARG A 437 -7.88 -3.21 10.24
C ARG A 437 -6.72 -3.22 9.26
N ILE A 438 -6.83 -2.44 8.20
CA ILE A 438 -5.85 -2.38 7.12
C ILE A 438 -5.65 -0.93 6.73
N ILE A 439 -4.40 -0.47 6.71
CA ILE A 439 -4.07 0.81 6.11
C ILE A 439 -3.94 0.61 4.60
N SER A 440 -4.64 1.44 3.84
CA SER A 440 -4.38 1.71 2.43
C SER A 440 -3.24 2.73 2.37
N PRO A 441 -2.00 2.29 2.08
CA PRO A 441 -0.82 3.11 2.33
C PRO A 441 -0.62 4.17 1.23
N PRO A 442 0.17 5.23 1.50
CA PRO A 442 0.59 6.19 0.50
C PRO A 442 1.33 5.57 -0.69
N ASN A 443 1.43 6.33 -1.78
CA ASN A 443 2.23 5.95 -2.94
C ASN A 443 3.65 5.49 -2.53
N ASN A 444 4.16 4.48 -3.22
CA ASN A 444 5.49 3.89 -2.97
C ASN A 444 5.75 3.42 -1.53
N THR A 445 4.70 3.14 -0.75
CA THR A 445 4.83 2.53 0.57
C THR A 445 4.01 1.25 0.68
N VAL A 446 4.27 0.47 1.72
CA VAL A 446 3.66 -0.83 2.00
C VAL A 446 3.17 -0.83 3.44
N PHE A 447 2.00 -1.41 3.68
CA PHE A 447 1.52 -1.65 5.04
C PHE A 447 1.84 -3.09 5.46
N ALA A 448 2.60 -3.24 6.55
CA ALA A 448 2.83 -4.52 7.21
C ALA A 448 2.14 -4.52 8.57
N HIS A 449 1.16 -5.40 8.74
CA HIS A 449 0.38 -5.47 9.97
C HIS A 449 1.14 -6.26 11.05
N ARG A 450 1.16 -5.75 12.29
CA ARG A 450 1.75 -6.36 13.50
C ARG A 450 1.43 -7.85 13.63
N TRP A 451 0.16 -8.25 13.47
CA TRP A 451 -0.23 -9.65 13.66
C TRP A 451 0.38 -10.58 12.61
N MET A 452 0.52 -10.14 11.36
CA MET A 452 1.15 -10.95 10.31
C MET A 452 2.63 -11.13 10.56
N MET A 453 3.30 -10.05 10.99
CA MET A 453 4.72 -10.07 11.35
C MET A 453 4.97 -11.00 12.54
N ASN A 454 4.16 -10.92 13.59
CA ASN A 454 4.21 -11.83 14.73
C ASN A 454 3.92 -13.28 14.32
N LYS A 455 2.82 -13.52 13.60
CA LYS A 455 2.43 -14.85 13.10
C LYS A 455 3.57 -15.47 12.28
N LYS A 456 4.20 -14.72 11.38
CA LYS A 456 5.31 -15.20 10.54
C LYS A 456 6.48 -15.75 11.36
N ILE A 457 6.88 -15.06 12.42
CA ILE A 457 7.98 -15.52 13.28
C ILE A 457 7.53 -16.67 14.19
N CYS A 458 6.35 -16.56 14.79
CA CYS A 458 5.78 -17.61 15.63
C CYS A 458 5.46 -18.90 14.85
N ASP A 459 5.25 -18.84 13.54
CA ASP A 459 5.04 -20.01 12.67
C ASP A 459 6.26 -20.92 12.58
N TYR A 460 7.46 -20.39 12.82
CA TYR A 460 8.63 -21.24 12.91
C TYR A 460 8.67 -22.11 14.18
N TYR A 461 7.92 -21.73 15.22
CA TYR A 461 7.86 -22.44 16.51
C TYR A 461 6.47 -23.04 16.75
N PRO A 462 6.06 -24.08 16.02
CA PRO A 462 4.70 -24.61 16.04
C PRO A 462 4.29 -25.22 17.40
N SER A 463 5.24 -25.47 18.31
CA SER A 463 4.99 -25.89 19.68
C SER A 463 4.48 -24.77 20.59
N THR A 464 4.63 -23.51 20.19
CA THR A 464 4.22 -22.35 20.99
C THR A 464 2.74 -22.03 20.79
N THR A 465 2.05 -21.70 21.88
CA THR A 465 0.68 -21.22 21.81
C THR A 465 0.69 -19.79 21.28
N LYS A 466 0.10 -19.61 20.10
CA LYS A 466 -0.15 -18.28 19.53
C LYS A 466 -1.46 -17.76 20.10
N SER A 467 -1.54 -16.48 20.38
CA SER A 467 -2.75 -15.82 20.86
C SER A 467 -3.35 -14.96 19.73
N PRO A 468 -4.25 -15.49 18.88
CA PRO A 468 -4.81 -14.75 17.74
C PRO A 468 -5.42 -13.39 18.13
N GLU A 469 -6.09 -13.35 19.28
CA GLU A 469 -6.71 -12.16 19.86
C GLU A 469 -5.72 -11.11 20.33
N LEU A 470 -4.45 -11.48 20.51
CA LEU A 470 -3.36 -10.59 20.89
C LEU A 470 -2.36 -10.42 19.73
N ASN A 471 -2.86 -10.26 18.51
CA ASN A 471 -2.03 -10.10 17.30
C ASN A 471 -1.03 -11.25 17.11
N TYR A 472 -1.43 -12.49 17.41
CA TYR A 472 -0.63 -13.70 17.19
C TYR A 472 0.75 -13.67 17.87
N ILE A 473 0.91 -12.92 18.96
CA ILE A 473 2.08 -13.07 19.83
C ILE A 473 2.16 -14.52 20.32
N CYS A 474 3.39 -15.00 20.49
CA CYS A 474 3.68 -16.31 21.04
C CYS A 474 4.70 -16.18 22.17
N GLU A 475 4.68 -17.17 23.06
CA GLU A 475 5.76 -17.38 24.02
C GLU A 475 7.09 -17.44 23.30
N TYR A 476 8.06 -16.69 23.81
CA TYR A 476 9.38 -16.64 23.23
C TYR A 476 10.39 -16.18 24.27
N VAL A 477 11.51 -16.87 24.32
CA VAL A 477 12.64 -16.56 25.18
C VAL A 477 13.87 -16.57 24.28
N GLY A 478 14.53 -15.43 24.12
CA GLY A 478 15.63 -15.30 23.17
C GLY A 478 15.94 -13.84 22.84
N PHE A 479 16.79 -13.60 21.84
CA PHE A 479 17.03 -12.23 21.39
C PHE A 479 15.77 -11.64 20.76
N ALA A 480 15.48 -10.37 21.06
CA ALA A 480 14.26 -9.65 20.68
C ALA A 480 12.96 -10.09 21.39
N ASP A 481 13.09 -10.78 22.53
CA ASP A 481 11.99 -11.05 23.46
C ASP A 481 11.52 -9.79 24.21
N ARG A 482 10.32 -9.87 24.77
CA ARG A 482 9.73 -8.78 25.56
C ARG A 482 8.99 -9.35 26.76
N LYS A 483 9.05 -8.67 27.92
CA LYS A 483 8.28 -9.09 29.09
C LYS A 483 6.79 -8.84 28.91
N THR A 484 6.00 -9.79 29.37
CA THR A 484 4.55 -9.69 29.45
C THR A 484 4.08 -8.67 30.50
N SER A 485 4.96 -8.26 31.41
CA SER A 485 4.72 -7.23 32.41
C SER A 485 5.04 -5.81 31.94
N THR A 486 5.69 -5.64 30.78
CA THR A 486 5.98 -4.32 30.20
C THR A 486 4.68 -3.64 29.80
N ILE A 487 4.41 -2.49 30.38
CA ILE A 487 3.16 -1.75 30.25
C ILE A 487 3.14 -0.98 28.93
N PHE A 488 2.09 -1.15 28.11
CA PHE A 488 1.75 -0.16 27.09
C PHE A 488 1.17 1.06 27.79
N THR A 489 1.83 2.21 27.67
CA THR A 489 1.25 3.47 28.12
C THR A 489 0.56 4.11 26.93
N ASP A 490 -0.77 4.11 26.91
CA ASP A 490 -1.50 5.01 26.01
C ASP A 490 -1.28 6.46 26.46
N SER A 491 -1.56 7.43 25.57
CA SER A 491 -1.51 8.86 25.87
C SER A 491 -2.58 9.31 26.89
N GLY A 492 -3.46 8.41 27.34
CA GLY A 492 -4.43 8.58 28.42
C GLY A 492 -4.02 7.98 29.78
N GLY A 493 -2.84 7.34 29.87
CA GLY A 493 -2.37 6.65 31.07
C GLY A 493 -3.05 5.30 31.37
N THR A 494 -3.82 4.73 30.44
CA THR A 494 -4.41 3.38 30.59
C THR A 494 -3.37 2.32 30.25
N ILE A 495 -3.26 1.36 31.16
CA ILE A 495 -2.29 0.27 31.18
C ILE A 495 -2.94 -0.94 30.51
N GLU A 496 -2.53 -1.30 29.29
CA GLU A 496 -2.70 -2.69 28.83
C GLU A 496 -1.46 -3.46 29.28
N ALA A 497 -1.59 -4.22 30.36
CA ALA A 497 -0.73 -5.38 30.55
C ALA A 497 -1.15 -6.44 29.51
N TYR A 498 -0.20 -7.20 28.97
CA TYR A 498 -0.57 -8.37 28.17
C TYR A 498 -1.54 -9.22 29.02
N PRO A 499 -2.79 -9.47 28.59
CA PRO A 499 -3.67 -10.34 29.33
C PRO A 499 -2.96 -11.69 29.46
N THR A 500 -3.04 -12.29 30.64
CA THR A 500 -2.25 -13.44 31.06
C THR A 500 -2.22 -14.50 29.96
N ILE A 501 -1.18 -14.50 29.12
CA ILE A 501 -0.85 -15.66 28.32
C ILE A 501 -0.59 -16.73 29.37
N SER A 502 -1.26 -17.88 29.25
CA SER A 502 -1.04 -19.00 30.17
C SER A 502 0.32 -19.62 29.88
N SER A 503 1.38 -18.86 30.08
CA SER A 503 2.73 -19.21 29.71
C SER A 503 3.51 -19.71 30.91
N SER A 504 4.36 -20.70 30.66
CA SER A 504 5.43 -21.07 31.60
C SER A 504 6.58 -20.05 31.61
N THR A 505 6.55 -19.06 30.71
CA THR A 505 7.59 -18.03 30.52
C THR A 505 7.03 -16.62 30.74
N GLU A 506 7.83 -15.69 31.27
CA GLU A 506 7.40 -14.29 31.50
C GLU A 506 7.52 -13.41 30.24
N THR A 507 7.89 -13.97 29.08
CA THR A 507 8.27 -13.25 27.86
C THR A 507 7.61 -13.77 26.57
N VAL A 508 7.51 -12.89 25.58
CA VAL A 508 6.86 -13.11 24.27
C VAL A 508 7.66 -12.51 23.11
N TYR A 509 7.36 -12.97 21.89
CA TYR A 509 7.79 -12.31 20.65
C TYR A 509 6.72 -11.34 20.16
N ASP A 510 7.09 -10.08 19.99
CA ASP A 510 6.18 -9.04 19.50
C ASP A 510 6.89 -7.90 18.76
N ILE A 511 6.45 -7.59 17.53
CA ILE A 511 6.95 -6.47 16.72
C ILE A 511 6.38 -5.11 17.16
N GLU A 512 5.40 -5.11 18.08
CA GLU A 512 4.84 -3.96 18.79
C GLU A 512 3.89 -3.06 17.98
N ASN A 513 4.26 -2.71 16.75
CA ASN A 513 3.57 -1.71 15.95
C ASN A 513 3.19 -2.26 14.57
N ASP A 514 2.16 -1.68 13.97
CA ASP A 514 2.00 -1.79 12.53
C ASP A 514 3.06 -0.91 11.84
N LEU A 515 3.50 -1.28 10.64
CA LEU A 515 4.54 -0.57 9.91
C LEU A 515 4.03 -0.04 8.57
N ILE A 516 4.37 1.22 8.28
CA ILE A 516 4.38 1.75 6.91
C ILE A 516 5.82 1.78 6.43
N ILE A 517 6.12 1.00 5.40
CA ILE A 517 7.49 0.74 4.94
C ILE A 517 7.65 1.36 3.55
N ASN A 518 8.75 2.07 3.31
CA ASN A 518 9.08 2.48 1.94
C ASN A 518 9.23 1.23 1.06
N ARG A 519 8.49 1.19 -0.04
CA ARG A 519 8.36 0.01 -0.89
C ARG A 519 9.68 -0.37 -1.58
N PHE A 520 10.54 0.62 -1.81
CA PHE A 520 11.88 0.48 -2.40
C PHE A 520 12.88 1.20 -1.49
N GLU A 521 14.16 0.91 -1.65
CA GLU A 521 15.20 1.68 -0.98
C GLU A 521 15.30 3.10 -1.51
N MET A 522 15.88 3.96 -0.67
CA MET A 522 16.17 5.33 -1.01
C MET A 522 17.08 5.38 -2.24
N GLY A 523 16.76 6.30 -3.15
CA GLY A 523 17.50 6.46 -4.41
C GLY A 523 17.90 7.89 -4.70
N CYS A 524 18.91 8.07 -5.55
CA CYS A 524 19.37 9.38 -5.98
C CYS A 524 18.43 9.95 -7.07
N PRO A 525 17.73 11.06 -6.81
CA PRO A 525 16.68 11.60 -7.68
C PRO A 525 17.26 12.48 -8.80
N TYR A 526 18.25 11.98 -9.56
CA TYR A 526 18.97 12.78 -10.55
C TYR A 526 18.03 13.60 -11.47
N THR A 527 18.39 14.86 -11.72
CA THR A 527 17.57 15.76 -12.55
C THR A 527 17.51 15.23 -13.98
N SER A 528 16.32 15.22 -14.59
CA SER A 528 16.10 14.65 -15.91
C SER A 528 16.67 15.46 -17.08
N SER A 529 17.07 16.71 -16.85
CA SER A 529 17.55 17.64 -17.88
C SER A 529 18.36 18.76 -17.25
N GLY A 530 19.27 19.39 -18.00
CA GLY A 530 20.05 20.56 -17.54
C GLY A 530 21.53 20.29 -17.35
N CYS A 531 21.99 19.06 -17.55
CA CYS A 531 23.40 18.70 -17.49
C CYS A 531 24.04 18.58 -18.89
N SER A 532 25.35 18.76 -18.96
CA SER A 532 26.15 18.63 -20.18
C SER A 532 26.50 17.16 -20.47
N THR A 533 25.47 16.32 -20.49
CA THR A 533 25.53 14.90 -20.89
C THR A 533 24.90 14.71 -22.27
N THR A 534 25.04 13.52 -22.85
CA THR A 534 24.58 13.22 -24.22
C THR A 534 23.09 13.52 -24.45
N ASP A 535 22.26 13.32 -23.44
CA ASP A 535 20.80 13.51 -23.50
C ASP A 535 20.28 14.66 -22.61
N GLY A 536 21.20 15.37 -21.94
CA GLY A 536 20.89 16.47 -21.04
C GLY A 536 20.58 16.04 -19.60
N SER A 537 20.43 14.75 -19.30
CA SER A 537 20.11 14.26 -17.96
C SER A 537 21.32 14.33 -17.02
N CYS A 538 21.08 14.54 -15.72
CA CYS A 538 22.14 14.66 -14.73
C CYS A 538 22.60 13.29 -14.20
N ILE A 539 22.90 12.37 -15.11
CA ILE A 539 23.43 11.04 -14.78
C ILE A 539 24.53 10.69 -15.78
N ASP A 540 25.71 10.34 -15.28
CA ASP A 540 26.88 10.08 -16.13
C ASP A 540 27.89 9.14 -15.46
N GLY A 541 28.92 8.70 -16.19
CA GLY A 541 30.06 7.94 -15.66
C GLY A 541 31.18 8.83 -15.09
N ARG A 542 30.85 10.03 -14.60
CA ARG A 542 31.78 11.03 -14.05
C ARG A 542 31.08 11.88 -12.99
N ALA A 543 31.87 12.58 -12.18
CA ALA A 543 31.36 13.63 -11.30
C ALA A 543 30.81 14.83 -12.11
N PRO A 544 29.84 15.57 -11.55
CA PRO A 544 29.31 16.79 -12.17
C PRO A 544 30.35 17.92 -12.19
N VAL A 545 30.16 18.87 -13.10
CA VAL A 545 31.01 20.06 -13.26
C VAL A 545 30.20 21.32 -12.91
N ASP A 546 30.65 22.08 -11.91
CA ASP A 546 29.97 23.26 -11.35
C ASP A 546 29.47 24.26 -12.42
N GLY A 547 30.28 24.53 -13.43
CA GLY A 547 29.98 25.54 -14.46
C GLY A 547 29.10 25.06 -15.63
N SER A 548 28.85 23.75 -15.75
CA SER A 548 28.21 23.19 -16.96
C SER A 548 27.12 22.16 -16.71
N ASP A 549 27.03 21.62 -15.50
CA ASP A 549 26.02 20.64 -15.13
C ASP A 549 25.02 21.26 -14.14
N GLY A 550 23.74 21.27 -14.51
CA GLY A 550 22.60 21.64 -13.66
C GLY A 550 22.60 23.09 -13.15
N ILE A 551 21.57 23.40 -12.38
CA ILE A 551 21.40 24.63 -11.59
C ILE A 551 21.20 24.27 -10.11
N ASP A 552 21.25 25.27 -9.23
CA ASP A 552 21.03 25.04 -7.79
C ASP A 552 19.66 24.37 -7.57
N GLY A 553 19.63 23.33 -6.74
CA GLY A 553 18.47 22.45 -6.56
C GLY A 553 18.52 21.16 -7.37
N ASP A 554 19.43 21.03 -8.35
CA ASP A 554 19.56 19.81 -9.15
C ASP A 554 20.32 18.69 -8.45
N TYR A 555 20.01 17.47 -8.85
CA TYR A 555 20.71 16.26 -8.43
C TYR A 555 21.47 15.64 -9.59
N PHE A 556 22.67 15.13 -9.31
CA PHE A 556 23.48 14.42 -10.29
C PHE A 556 23.89 13.04 -9.76
N TYR A 557 23.77 12.00 -10.58
CA TYR A 557 24.23 10.66 -10.22
C TYR A 557 25.48 10.25 -11.00
N ASP A 558 26.61 10.16 -10.29
CA ASP A 558 27.85 9.60 -10.83
C ASP A 558 27.83 8.07 -10.71
N ARG A 559 27.68 7.43 -11.86
CA ARG A 559 27.64 5.97 -11.98
C ARG A 559 29.01 5.33 -11.75
N SER A 560 30.11 6.06 -11.93
CA SER A 560 31.46 5.51 -11.75
C SER A 560 31.79 5.26 -10.28
N THR A 561 31.26 6.12 -9.40
CA THR A 561 31.49 6.05 -7.95
C THR A 561 30.25 5.66 -7.16
N ALA A 562 29.08 5.60 -7.78
CA ALA A 562 27.76 5.51 -7.14
C ALA A 562 27.48 6.69 -6.20
N THR A 563 27.99 7.88 -6.54
CA THR A 563 27.82 9.08 -5.72
C THR A 563 26.62 9.89 -6.22
N CYS A 564 25.73 10.25 -5.30
CA CYS A 564 24.70 11.25 -5.53
C CYS A 564 25.21 12.63 -5.15
N TYR A 565 25.12 13.59 -6.05
CA TYR A 565 25.48 14.98 -5.82
C TYR A 565 24.23 15.85 -5.82
N TYR A 566 24.28 16.96 -5.08
CA TYR A 566 23.29 18.02 -5.11
C TYR A 566 24.00 19.36 -5.29
N LYS A 567 23.40 20.23 -6.11
CA LYS A 567 23.96 21.55 -6.41
C LYS A 567 23.39 22.60 -5.47
N ASP A 568 24.26 23.27 -4.74
CA ASP A 568 23.91 24.39 -3.87
C ASP A 568 24.90 25.54 -4.05
N ALA A 569 24.40 26.78 -4.05
CA ALA A 569 25.19 27.99 -4.23
C ALA A 569 26.20 27.93 -5.40
N GLY A 570 25.82 27.28 -6.51
CA GLY A 570 26.63 27.10 -7.71
C GLY A 570 27.64 25.96 -7.66
N THR A 571 27.71 25.20 -6.57
CA THR A 571 28.71 24.13 -6.36
C THR A 571 28.04 22.77 -6.10
N TRP A 572 28.60 21.73 -6.69
CA TRP A 572 28.18 20.36 -6.42
C TRP A 572 28.85 19.81 -5.16
N GLY A 573 28.02 19.41 -4.19
CA GLY A 573 28.44 18.63 -3.02
C GLY A 573 27.86 17.21 -3.09
N GLU A 574 28.47 16.24 -2.40
CA GLU A 574 27.82 14.93 -2.23
C GLU A 574 26.55 15.12 -1.41
N ALA A 575 25.42 14.59 -1.87
CA ALA A 575 24.11 14.79 -1.23
C ALA A 575 24.10 14.27 0.22
N ASN A 576 24.92 13.27 0.52
CA ASN A 576 25.16 12.67 1.84
C ASN A 576 25.92 13.58 2.85
N SER A 577 26.48 14.70 2.39
CA SER A 577 27.43 15.54 3.16
C SER A 577 26.93 16.96 3.38
N LEU A 578 25.74 17.29 2.87
CA LEU A 578 25.18 18.62 2.94
C LEU A 578 24.47 18.86 4.27
N ALA A 579 24.75 20.01 4.87
CA ALA A 579 24.24 20.41 6.19
C ALA A 579 22.80 20.97 6.17
N THR A 580 22.16 21.05 5.00
CA THR A 580 20.86 21.71 4.79
C THR A 580 19.79 20.73 4.33
N ASN A 581 18.62 20.78 4.98
CA ASN A 581 17.49 19.89 4.75
C ASN A 581 16.90 19.96 3.32
N GLU A 582 17.22 20.99 2.51
CA GLU A 582 16.68 21.14 1.15
C GLU A 582 17.20 20.09 0.14
N GLY A 583 18.42 19.57 0.35
CA GLY A 583 18.97 18.44 -0.44
C GLY A 583 18.43 17.06 -0.04
N LEU A 584 17.64 16.98 1.04
CA LEU A 584 17.10 15.74 1.59
C LEU A 584 15.66 15.48 1.16
N SER A 585 14.86 16.53 1.00
CA SER A 585 13.42 16.41 0.68
C SER A 585 13.12 15.79 -0.69
N GLY A 586 14.11 15.74 -1.59
CA GLY A 586 13.99 15.11 -2.91
C GLY A 586 14.42 13.64 -2.98
N LEU A 587 15.11 13.12 -1.95
CA LEU A 587 15.70 11.77 -1.98
C LEU A 587 14.62 10.68 -2.03
N GLY A 588 14.90 9.64 -2.81
CA GLY A 588 13.91 8.80 -3.47
C GLY A 588 12.93 8.04 -2.58
N GLN A 589 11.67 8.47 -2.58
CA GLN A 589 10.50 7.61 -2.27
C GLN A 589 9.79 7.17 -3.54
N VAL A 590 10.50 7.03 -4.65
CA VAL A 590 9.92 6.76 -5.97
C VAL A 590 10.71 5.66 -6.65
N ALA A 591 10.02 4.87 -7.46
CA ALA A 591 10.64 3.78 -8.20
C ALA A 591 11.52 4.31 -9.36
N TYR A 592 12.38 3.43 -9.88
CA TYR A 592 13.33 3.70 -10.95
C TYR A 592 14.41 4.73 -10.59
N LEU A 593 14.85 4.73 -9.34
CA LEU A 593 15.99 5.52 -8.93
C LEU A 593 17.22 4.63 -8.71
N PRO A 594 18.43 5.13 -9.05
CA PRO A 594 19.65 4.46 -8.68
C PRO A 594 19.79 4.45 -7.16
N PRO A 595 20.33 3.37 -6.56
CA PRO A 595 20.49 3.26 -5.12
C PRO A 595 21.26 4.45 -4.55
N LEU A 596 20.78 4.95 -3.42
CA LEU A 596 21.50 5.92 -2.62
C LEU A 596 22.45 5.17 -1.68
N THR A 597 23.70 5.00 -2.10
CA THR A 597 24.77 4.45 -1.28
C THR A 597 25.71 5.58 -0.84
N ARG A 598 26.83 5.23 -0.20
CA ARG A 598 27.78 6.16 0.42
C ARG A 598 27.13 7.05 1.47
N VAL A 599 26.11 6.55 2.18
CA VAL A 599 25.52 7.28 3.30
C VAL A 599 26.07 6.73 4.60
N ASP A 600 26.28 7.61 5.59
CA ASP A 600 26.44 7.18 6.97
C ASP A 600 25.07 7.08 7.67
N ARG A 601 25.06 6.51 8.88
CA ARG A 601 23.82 6.34 9.64
C ARG A 601 23.20 7.67 10.07
N ASP A 602 24.01 8.63 10.51
CA ASP A 602 23.47 9.88 11.05
C ASP A 602 22.73 10.63 9.95
N PHE A 603 23.33 10.67 8.77
CA PHE A 603 22.67 11.16 7.56
C PHE A 603 21.39 10.38 7.25
N ALA A 604 21.43 9.06 7.22
CA ALA A 604 20.27 8.23 6.89
C ALA A 604 19.13 8.37 7.91
N ALA A 605 19.46 8.48 9.21
CA ALA A 605 18.52 8.65 10.30
C ALA A 605 17.85 10.04 10.25
N ASN A 606 18.63 11.09 10.05
CA ASN A 606 18.13 12.45 9.86
C ASN A 606 17.27 12.54 8.60
N SER A 607 17.74 11.96 7.49
CA SER A 607 16.99 11.87 6.24
C SER A 607 15.64 11.18 6.44
N CYS A 608 15.57 10.06 7.18
CA CYS A 608 14.30 9.43 7.48
C CYS A 608 13.40 10.30 8.37
N ALA A 609 13.95 10.96 9.38
CA ALA A 609 13.18 11.83 10.29
C ALA A 609 12.59 13.06 9.58
N ASP A 610 13.29 13.60 8.58
CA ASP A 610 12.86 14.76 7.79
C ASP A 610 11.75 14.42 6.78
N ILE A 611 11.56 13.15 6.44
CA ILE A 611 10.50 12.78 5.51
C ILE A 611 9.17 12.64 6.24
N SER A 612 8.25 13.56 5.94
CA SER A 612 6.88 13.50 6.41
C SER A 612 6.15 12.27 5.85
N LEU A 613 5.42 11.58 6.73
CA LEU A 613 4.39 10.64 6.30
C LEU A 613 3.18 11.44 5.84
N GLU A 614 2.69 11.17 4.63
CA GLU A 614 1.43 11.73 4.15
C GLU A 614 0.29 11.43 5.14
N PRO A 615 -0.56 12.40 5.49
CA PRO A 615 -1.65 12.19 6.45
C PRO A 615 -2.56 11.02 6.03
N ILE A 616 -2.77 10.08 6.95
CA ILE A 616 -3.62 8.91 6.74
C ILE A 616 -4.93 9.12 7.50
N ALA A 617 -6.05 9.21 6.78
CA ALA A 617 -7.37 9.36 7.39
C ALA A 617 -7.72 8.13 8.25
N GLY A 618 -8.11 8.37 9.51
CA GLY A 618 -8.31 7.32 10.51
C GLY A 618 -7.15 7.16 11.50
N LEU A 619 -6.09 7.98 11.36
CA LEU A 619 -5.04 8.16 12.34
C LEU A 619 -5.10 9.58 12.94
N THR A 620 -4.80 9.71 14.23
CA THR A 620 -4.71 11.02 14.90
C THR A 620 -3.50 11.84 14.42
N GLY A 621 -2.43 11.15 14.00
CA GLY A 621 -1.28 11.74 13.31
C GLY A 621 -0.39 12.61 14.17
N ALA A 622 -0.60 12.66 15.49
CA ALA A 622 0.02 13.65 16.35
C ALA A 622 1.52 13.42 16.59
N SER A 623 2.08 12.24 16.27
CA SER A 623 3.48 11.89 16.61
C SER A 623 4.16 10.84 15.71
N ILE A 624 3.65 10.57 14.50
CA ILE A 624 4.24 9.53 13.63
C ILE A 624 5.39 10.13 12.79
N THR A 625 6.63 9.82 13.17
CA THR A 625 7.83 10.15 12.41
C THR A 625 8.39 8.93 11.70
N LYS A 626 8.99 9.13 10.52
CA LYS A 626 9.76 8.08 9.86
C LYS A 626 11.13 7.89 10.54
N SER A 627 11.65 6.68 10.54
CA SER A 627 12.97 6.35 11.05
C SER A 627 13.59 5.21 10.25
N LEU A 628 14.85 4.89 10.55
CA LEU A 628 15.45 3.65 10.08
C LEU A 628 14.77 2.43 10.77
N PRO A 629 14.66 1.28 10.06
CA PRO A 629 14.20 0.03 10.64
C PRO A 629 15.25 -0.54 11.60
N THR A 630 14.79 -1.25 12.61
CA THR A 630 15.63 -2.11 13.47
C THR A 630 15.98 -3.41 12.74
N LYS A 631 16.96 -4.16 13.25
CA LYS A 631 17.29 -5.50 12.77
C LYS A 631 16.07 -6.43 12.75
N LYS A 632 15.30 -6.44 13.85
CA LYS A 632 14.08 -7.22 13.99
C LYS A 632 13.08 -6.91 12.87
N GLU A 633 12.85 -5.61 12.59
CA GLU A 633 11.91 -5.19 11.55
C GLU A 633 12.42 -5.54 10.15
N GLN A 634 13.68 -5.24 9.83
CA GLN A 634 14.32 -5.60 8.56
C GLN A 634 14.23 -7.11 8.29
N PHE A 635 14.54 -7.93 9.29
CA PHE A 635 14.48 -9.38 9.18
C PHE A 635 13.06 -9.88 8.89
N VAL A 636 12.05 -9.36 9.58
CA VAL A 636 10.67 -9.82 9.44
C VAL A 636 10.06 -9.37 8.12
N TYR A 637 10.15 -8.09 7.73
CA TYR A 637 9.47 -7.64 6.51
C TYR A 637 10.16 -8.13 5.22
N SER A 638 11.39 -8.64 5.31
CA SER A 638 12.12 -9.19 4.17
C SER A 638 11.75 -10.66 3.88
N GLN A 639 10.92 -11.28 4.73
CA GLN A 639 10.54 -12.68 4.57
C GLN A 639 9.73 -12.94 3.28
N TRP A 640 10.03 -14.07 2.64
CA TRP A 640 9.31 -14.54 1.47
C TRP A 640 7.99 -15.21 1.81
N GLU A 641 7.06 -15.11 0.87
CA GLU A 641 5.80 -15.87 0.91
C GLU A 641 5.99 -17.24 0.24
N ILE A 642 6.30 -18.26 1.03
CA ILE A 642 6.45 -19.61 0.49
C ILE A 642 5.08 -20.28 0.38
N THR A 643 4.66 -20.55 -0.84
CA THR A 643 3.37 -21.18 -1.19
C THR A 643 3.59 -22.42 -2.05
N SER A 644 2.51 -23.10 -2.43
CA SER A 644 2.57 -24.23 -3.37
C SER A 644 3.00 -23.80 -4.79
N THR A 645 2.76 -22.54 -5.16
CA THR A 645 3.13 -21.97 -6.47
C THR A 645 4.46 -21.20 -6.41
N PHE A 646 4.80 -20.63 -5.25
CA PHE A 646 6.08 -19.98 -4.97
C PHE A 646 6.87 -20.78 -3.93
N THR A 647 7.66 -21.75 -4.40
CA THR A 647 8.35 -22.70 -3.51
C THR A 647 9.68 -22.15 -2.99
N ASN A 648 10.24 -22.79 -1.96
CA ASN A 648 11.61 -22.51 -1.49
C ASN A 648 12.66 -22.62 -2.61
N SER A 649 12.45 -23.49 -3.61
CA SER A 649 13.35 -23.59 -4.76
C SER A 649 13.30 -22.33 -5.64
N ILE A 650 12.12 -21.73 -5.83
CA ILE A 650 11.97 -20.48 -6.58
C ILE A 650 12.59 -19.32 -5.80
N ALA A 651 12.33 -19.25 -4.50
CA ALA A 651 12.93 -18.24 -3.64
C ALA A 651 14.46 -18.36 -3.58
N SER A 652 14.99 -19.58 -3.55
CA SER A 652 16.43 -19.88 -3.68
C SER A 652 17.00 -19.43 -5.03
N GLN A 653 16.29 -19.63 -6.14
CA GLN A 653 16.70 -19.12 -7.45
C GLN A 653 16.79 -17.59 -7.44
N TYR A 654 15.87 -16.92 -6.76
CA TYR A 654 15.84 -15.47 -6.66
C TYR A 654 16.96 -14.91 -5.77
N GLU A 655 17.29 -15.54 -4.65
CA GLU A 655 18.38 -15.06 -3.78
C GLU A 655 19.78 -15.43 -4.28
N GLN A 656 19.93 -16.60 -4.90
CA GLN A 656 21.24 -17.07 -5.37
C GLN A 656 21.57 -16.44 -6.73
N GLY A 657 20.63 -16.47 -7.67
CA GLY A 657 20.89 -16.09 -9.05
C GLY A 657 21.68 -17.16 -9.81
N GLN A 658 21.37 -17.37 -11.09
CA GLN A 658 22.19 -18.24 -11.95
C GLN A 658 22.52 -17.51 -13.22
N SER A 659 23.73 -16.94 -13.30
CA SER A 659 24.31 -16.35 -14.52
C SER A 659 23.53 -15.16 -15.14
N LEU A 660 24.17 -14.45 -16.07
CA LEU A 660 23.65 -13.28 -16.78
C LEU A 660 22.40 -13.52 -17.65
N ASN A 661 21.79 -14.72 -17.62
CA ASN A 661 20.73 -15.10 -18.57
C ASN A 661 19.60 -15.98 -18.00
N SER A 662 19.47 -16.16 -16.68
CA SER A 662 18.36 -16.94 -16.12
C SER A 662 17.92 -16.44 -14.74
N GLN A 663 16.69 -15.93 -14.71
CA GLN A 663 15.87 -15.60 -13.53
C GLN A 663 16.38 -14.43 -12.66
N SER A 664 15.45 -13.56 -12.25
CA SER A 664 15.71 -12.32 -11.51
C SER A 664 16.39 -12.58 -10.16
N LYS A 665 17.37 -11.73 -9.81
CA LYS A 665 18.12 -11.81 -8.54
C LYS A 665 17.56 -10.82 -7.52
N CYS A 666 17.48 -11.19 -6.26
CA CYS A 666 17.01 -10.33 -5.18
C CYS A 666 18.15 -10.12 -4.19
N ASN A 667 18.30 -8.87 -3.75
CA ASN A 667 19.20 -8.46 -2.68
C ASN A 667 20.72 -8.44 -2.95
N SER A 668 21.18 -8.58 -4.20
CA SER A 668 22.61 -8.41 -4.56
C SER A 668 22.83 -7.96 -6.00
N SER A 669 24.01 -7.37 -6.30
CA SER A 669 24.34 -6.80 -7.61
C SER A 669 24.89 -7.76 -8.65
N GLY A 670 24.73 -9.07 -8.46
CA GLY A 670 25.20 -10.08 -9.42
C GLY A 670 24.48 -10.06 -10.77
N ALA A 671 24.02 -8.93 -11.30
CA ALA A 671 23.20 -8.79 -12.53
C ALA A 671 21.93 -9.66 -12.52
N HIS A 672 20.78 -9.01 -12.36
CA HIS A 672 19.45 -9.59 -12.10
C HIS A 672 18.85 -10.50 -13.20
N GLY A 673 19.61 -11.38 -13.85
CA GLY A 673 19.11 -12.25 -14.92
C GLY A 673 18.55 -11.50 -16.13
N ILE A 674 18.90 -10.21 -16.28
CA ILE A 674 18.35 -9.31 -17.31
C ILE A 674 19.04 -9.60 -18.65
N THR A 675 18.27 -10.10 -19.60
CA THR A 675 18.72 -10.45 -20.97
C THR A 675 18.52 -9.34 -22.01
N TYR A 676 17.88 -8.21 -21.63
CA TYR A 676 17.54 -7.08 -22.51
C TYR A 676 17.57 -5.74 -21.75
N GLY A 677 18.03 -4.65 -22.38
CA GLY A 677 18.17 -3.33 -21.74
C GLY A 677 19.52 -3.09 -21.03
N TYR A 678 20.55 -3.84 -21.45
CA TYR A 678 21.93 -3.73 -20.99
C TYR A 678 22.83 -3.12 -22.09
N THR A 679 23.79 -2.28 -21.71
CA THR A 679 24.94 -1.96 -22.56
C THR A 679 26.21 -1.68 -21.74
N ASP A 680 27.36 -2.07 -22.31
CA ASP A 680 28.73 -1.79 -21.84
C ASP A 680 29.22 -0.38 -22.22
N ASN A 681 28.37 0.47 -22.80
CA ASN A 681 28.78 1.80 -23.22
C ASN A 681 29.16 2.67 -22.00
N GLN A 682 30.35 3.28 -22.08
CA GLN A 682 30.91 4.20 -21.07
C GLN A 682 30.00 5.42 -20.81
N LEU A 683 29.19 5.82 -21.80
CA LEU A 683 28.26 6.96 -21.77
C LEU A 683 26.95 6.57 -22.49
N PRO A 684 25.94 6.06 -21.78
CA PRO A 684 24.73 5.61 -22.44
C PRO A 684 23.51 6.53 -22.18
N ASP A 685 22.55 6.48 -23.09
CA ASP A 685 21.31 7.28 -23.13
C ASP A 685 20.37 6.92 -21.95
N SER A 686 19.99 7.90 -21.11
CA SER A 686 19.32 7.71 -19.81
C SER A 686 17.97 7.00 -19.86
N PHE A 687 17.38 6.90 -21.05
CA PHE A 687 16.07 6.25 -21.28
C PHE A 687 16.13 4.73 -21.43
N THR A 688 17.33 4.13 -21.43
CA THR A 688 17.50 2.69 -21.75
C THR A 688 17.98 1.79 -20.61
N PHE A 689 18.20 2.28 -19.38
CA PHE A 689 18.72 1.42 -18.31
C PHE A 689 17.67 1.01 -17.29
N TYR A 690 17.63 -0.31 -17.06
CA TYR A 690 17.03 -0.89 -15.86
C TYR A 690 17.99 -1.82 -15.08
N SER A 691 19.26 -1.81 -15.44
CA SER A 691 20.36 -2.39 -14.67
C SER A 691 21.67 -1.93 -15.27
N ILE A 692 22.70 -1.80 -14.44
CA ILE A 692 24.07 -1.69 -14.91
C ILE A 692 24.80 -2.95 -14.42
N PRO A 693 25.13 -3.90 -15.30
CA PRO A 693 26.10 -4.95 -15.01
C PRO A 693 27.50 -4.35 -14.95
N GLY A 694 28.22 -4.65 -13.89
CA GLY A 694 29.67 -4.62 -13.90
C GLY A 694 30.19 -5.90 -14.53
N THR A 695 30.99 -5.79 -15.61
CA THR A 695 31.86 -6.89 -16.03
C THR A 695 33.04 -7.00 -15.06
N ALA A 696 33.83 -8.07 -15.10
CA ALA A 696 35.06 -8.18 -14.30
C ALA A 696 36.06 -7.02 -14.55
N SER A 697 35.88 -6.28 -15.64
CA SER A 697 36.67 -5.09 -16.02
C SER A 697 36.05 -3.74 -15.66
N SER A 698 34.75 -3.65 -15.32
CA SER A 698 34.12 -2.40 -14.87
C SER A 698 33.69 -2.52 -13.40
N SER A 699 34.21 -1.65 -12.55
CA SER A 699 33.87 -1.58 -11.12
C SER A 699 32.46 -1.02 -10.84
N ILE A 700 31.55 -1.04 -11.82
CA ILE A 700 30.28 -0.29 -11.82
C ILE A 700 29.11 -1.22 -11.46
N ARG A 701 28.30 -0.89 -10.44
CA ARG A 701 27.23 -1.75 -9.90
C ARG A 701 26.03 -0.94 -9.41
N SER A 702 25.09 -0.59 -10.30
CA SER A 702 23.88 0.12 -9.87
C SER A 702 22.67 -0.35 -10.68
N VAL A 703 21.66 -0.87 -9.97
CA VAL A 703 20.38 -1.32 -10.53
C VAL A 703 19.30 -0.47 -9.90
N TYR A 704 18.40 0.05 -10.72
CA TYR A 704 17.31 0.88 -10.22
C TYR A 704 16.41 0.10 -9.28
N THR A 705 16.19 0.64 -8.08
CA THR A 705 15.28 0.07 -7.10
C THR A 705 13.83 0.26 -7.55
N GLY A 706 12.98 -0.73 -7.26
CA GLY A 706 11.57 -0.70 -7.66
C GLY A 706 11.30 -0.89 -9.14
N SER A 707 12.29 -1.32 -9.91
CA SER A 707 12.16 -1.49 -11.36
C SER A 707 11.28 -2.68 -11.76
N LEU A 708 10.93 -2.80 -13.06
CA LEU A 708 10.25 -3.99 -13.60
C LEU A 708 11.12 -5.24 -13.52
N GLN A 709 12.44 -5.06 -13.52
CA GLN A 709 13.43 -6.12 -13.56
C GLN A 709 13.59 -6.80 -12.21
N THR A 710 13.36 -6.03 -11.13
CA THR A 710 13.31 -6.53 -9.77
C THR A 710 11.88 -6.73 -9.26
N ALA A 711 10.86 -6.66 -10.12
CA ALA A 711 9.45 -6.77 -9.72
C ALA A 711 9.07 -8.14 -9.11
N ALA A 712 9.91 -9.16 -9.30
CA ALA A 712 9.77 -10.47 -8.66
C ALA A 712 10.38 -10.50 -7.23
N CYS A 713 11.20 -9.51 -6.87
CA CYS A 713 11.90 -9.40 -5.59
C CYS A 713 11.05 -8.75 -4.53
N VAL A 714 9.86 -9.31 -4.30
CA VAL A 714 8.83 -8.74 -3.43
C VAL A 714 8.61 -9.68 -2.25
N SER A 715 8.78 -9.16 -1.04
CA SER A 715 8.49 -9.87 0.20
C SER A 715 7.00 -10.18 0.34
N MET A 716 6.64 -11.01 1.31
CA MET A 716 5.23 -11.35 1.56
C MET A 716 4.35 -10.14 1.87
N PHE A 717 4.96 -9.05 2.38
CA PHE A 717 4.27 -7.80 2.70
C PHE A 717 4.11 -6.88 1.49
N GLY A 718 4.92 -7.04 0.44
CA GLY A 718 4.92 -6.16 -0.73
C GLY A 718 6.16 -5.27 -0.85
N VAL A 719 7.12 -5.39 0.06
CA VAL A 719 8.39 -4.65 0.04
C VAL A 719 9.28 -5.21 -1.06
N GLN A 720 9.78 -4.36 -1.94
CA GLN A 720 10.59 -4.74 -3.08
C GLN A 720 12.05 -4.33 -2.85
N ASP A 721 13.00 -5.18 -3.25
CA ASP A 721 14.45 -4.93 -3.12
C ASP A 721 14.85 -4.67 -1.66
N SER A 722 14.86 -5.72 -0.83
CA SER A 722 15.27 -5.56 0.57
C SER A 722 16.76 -5.88 0.72
N ILE A 723 17.61 -4.90 0.42
CA ILE A 723 19.06 -4.95 0.63
C ILE A 723 19.35 -4.33 2.00
N GLY A 724 20.60 -4.47 2.47
CA GLY A 724 21.18 -3.98 3.71
C GLY A 724 20.52 -2.78 4.38
N ASN A 725 20.57 -2.74 5.70
CA ASN A 725 20.01 -1.65 6.50
C ASN A 725 21.10 -0.93 7.30
N VAL A 726 21.47 0.31 6.89
CA VAL A 726 22.40 1.16 7.67
C VAL A 726 21.89 1.53 9.06
N GLY A 727 20.59 1.36 9.35
CA GLY A 727 20.02 1.56 10.68
C GLY A 727 20.58 0.64 11.75
N GLU A 728 21.12 -0.51 11.34
CA GLU A 728 21.80 -1.47 12.21
C GLU A 728 23.25 -1.04 12.54
N TRP A 729 23.77 0.01 11.91
CA TRP A 729 25.08 0.60 12.27
C TRP A 729 24.96 1.31 13.62
N LEU A 730 25.88 1.11 14.56
CA LEU A 730 26.03 2.01 15.72
C LEU A 730 24.81 2.21 16.66
N SER A 731 23.70 1.47 16.53
CA SER A 731 22.66 1.52 17.56
C SER A 731 23.28 0.98 18.85
N ALA A 732 23.11 1.69 19.98
CA ALA A 732 23.61 1.18 21.26
C ALA A 732 23.04 -0.21 21.59
N SER A 733 21.97 -0.63 20.89
CA SER A 733 21.33 -1.93 20.97
C SER A 733 21.96 -3.02 20.08
N ASP A 734 22.59 -2.71 18.94
CA ASP A 734 23.02 -3.73 17.96
C ASP A 734 24.50 -3.56 17.54
N THR A 735 25.30 -2.89 18.36
CA THR A 735 26.76 -2.81 18.18
C THR A 735 27.47 -3.98 18.82
N PHE A 736 28.50 -4.46 18.16
CA PHE A 736 29.53 -5.29 18.75
C PHE A 736 30.71 -4.44 19.18
N THR A 737 31.27 -4.67 20.37
CA THR A 737 32.44 -3.94 20.87
C THR A 737 33.54 -4.93 21.24
N TYR A 738 34.80 -4.53 21.14
CA TYR A 738 35.98 -5.28 21.54
C TYR A 738 36.46 -4.76 22.91
N ASN A 739 36.57 -5.65 23.89
CA ASN A 739 37.03 -5.31 25.23
C ASN A 739 38.26 -6.14 25.63
N GLN A 740 39.40 -5.49 25.84
CA GLN A 740 40.59 -6.15 26.38
C GLN A 740 40.57 -6.16 27.91
N THR A 741 40.42 -7.34 28.49
CA THR A 741 40.77 -7.59 29.89
C THR A 741 41.61 -8.86 30.00
N GLY A 742 42.92 -8.69 30.13
CA GLY A 742 43.84 -9.72 30.65
C GLY A 742 44.41 -10.74 29.65
N ASP A 743 43.72 -11.05 28.56
CA ASP A 743 44.17 -11.89 27.44
C ASP A 743 43.46 -11.44 26.14
N PRO A 744 43.92 -11.82 24.93
CA PRO A 744 43.44 -11.28 23.66
C PRO A 744 42.07 -11.86 23.26
N PHE A 745 41.04 -11.51 24.01
CA PHE A 745 39.68 -12.04 23.84
C PHE A 745 38.76 -11.04 23.12
N TYR A 746 37.78 -11.55 22.37
CA TYR A 746 36.78 -10.75 21.67
C TYR A 746 35.44 -10.87 22.40
N THR A 747 35.20 -10.02 23.41
CA THR A 747 33.90 -10.00 24.11
C THR A 747 32.95 -9.05 23.42
N PHE A 748 31.98 -9.58 22.66
CA PHE A 748 31.02 -8.74 21.95
C PHE A 748 29.74 -8.54 22.78
N THR A 749 29.39 -7.29 23.06
CA THR A 749 28.19 -6.93 23.83
C THR A 749 27.20 -6.23 22.90
N SER A 750 26.19 -6.95 22.38
CA SER A 750 25.01 -6.33 21.82
C SER A 750 24.00 -6.08 22.94
N THR A 751 23.44 -4.88 23.01
CA THR A 751 22.31 -4.57 23.89
C THR A 751 21.02 -4.80 23.12
N PHE A 752 20.79 -6.01 22.60
CA PHE A 752 19.41 -6.35 22.24
C PHE A 752 18.60 -6.03 23.48
N ALA A 753 17.53 -5.23 23.35
CA ALA A 753 16.70 -4.85 24.48
C ALA A 753 15.97 -6.12 24.98
N THR A 754 16.71 -7.04 25.59
CA THR A 754 16.20 -8.21 26.27
C THR A 754 15.86 -7.72 27.65
N GLU A 755 14.57 -7.70 27.95
CA GLU A 755 14.14 -7.40 29.30
C GLU A 755 14.45 -8.58 30.25
N ASP A 756 14.85 -9.75 29.73
CA ASP A 756 15.25 -10.92 30.53
C ASP A 756 16.63 -11.54 30.15
N ILE A 757 17.69 -10.91 30.64
CA ILE A 757 19.08 -11.40 30.58
C ILE A 757 19.24 -12.81 31.22
N ASN A 758 18.28 -13.29 32.03
CA ASN A 758 18.40 -14.58 32.73
C ASN A 758 17.97 -15.79 31.88
N ALA A 759 17.37 -15.57 30.71
CA ALA A 759 16.94 -16.59 29.74
C ALA A 759 18.05 -17.55 29.29
N PHE A 760 19.29 -17.06 29.40
CA PHE A 760 20.52 -17.57 28.85
C PHE A 760 21.55 -17.82 29.98
N GLY A 761 21.08 -18.16 31.19
CA GLY A 761 21.91 -18.80 32.23
C GLY A 761 22.93 -17.91 32.94
N GLY A 762 23.10 -16.66 32.51
CA GLY A 762 24.00 -15.70 33.13
C GLY A 762 23.42 -15.11 34.41
N GLY A 763 23.92 -15.52 35.58
CA GLY A 763 23.59 -14.87 36.85
C GLY A 763 23.92 -13.37 36.82
N GLY A 764 22.90 -12.52 36.59
CA GLY A 764 22.96 -11.07 36.78
C GLY A 764 23.94 -10.28 35.89
N SER A 765 24.57 -10.88 34.89
CA SER A 765 25.45 -10.21 33.92
C SER A 765 24.89 -10.39 32.51
N ALA A 766 24.86 -9.31 31.72
CA ALA A 766 24.39 -9.31 30.34
C ALA A 766 24.98 -10.49 29.55
N VAL A 767 24.12 -11.34 28.99
CA VAL A 767 24.54 -12.42 28.09
C VAL A 767 25.13 -11.76 26.86
N SER A 768 26.45 -11.88 26.73
CA SER A 768 27.21 -11.31 25.62
C SER A 768 27.16 -12.32 24.48
N TYR A 769 26.61 -11.93 23.32
CA TYR A 769 26.74 -12.72 22.09
C TYR A 769 28.19 -12.62 21.62
N ALA A 770 29.01 -13.67 21.73
CA ALA A 770 30.44 -13.61 21.45
C ALA A 770 30.91 -14.74 20.54
N PHE A 771 31.98 -14.50 19.79
CA PHE A 771 32.62 -15.46 18.88
C PHE A 771 33.84 -16.18 19.55
N ASP A 772 33.81 -16.33 20.89
CA ASP A 772 34.99 -16.68 21.72
C ASP A 772 34.70 -17.67 22.88
N GLU A 773 35.77 -18.37 23.29
CA GLU A 773 35.94 -19.53 24.20
C GLU A 773 35.13 -19.56 25.49
N ALA A 774 34.95 -18.40 26.13
CA ALA A 774 34.59 -18.37 27.55
C ALA A 774 33.07 -18.30 27.80
N THR A 775 32.29 -17.95 26.77
CA THR A 775 30.83 -17.75 26.90
C THR A 775 29.99 -18.30 25.74
N GLN A 776 30.62 -18.75 24.64
CA GLN A 776 30.10 -19.63 23.55
C GLN A 776 28.66 -19.39 23.05
N THR A 777 28.10 -18.18 23.14
CA THR A 777 26.77 -17.85 22.59
C THR A 777 26.77 -17.82 21.07
N GLY A 778 27.77 -17.19 20.47
CA GLY A 778 27.96 -17.07 19.03
C GLY A 778 28.99 -18.06 18.50
N PRO A 779 29.13 -18.12 17.18
CA PRO A 779 29.85 -19.20 16.53
C PRO A 779 31.37 -19.09 16.59
N CYS A 780 32.04 -20.23 16.44
CA CYS A 780 33.45 -20.40 16.76
C CYS A 780 34.17 -21.30 15.75
N ASN A 781 35.44 -21.01 15.46
CA ASN A 781 36.29 -21.84 14.60
C ASN A 781 37.30 -22.62 15.45
N ASN A 782 36.95 -23.86 15.77
CA ASN A 782 37.84 -24.82 16.44
C ASN A 782 38.66 -25.57 15.37
N ILE A 783 39.93 -25.19 15.20
CA ILE A 783 40.79 -25.66 14.11
C ILE A 783 41.38 -27.04 14.42
N ASP A 784 41.63 -27.37 15.69
CA ASP A 784 42.28 -28.62 16.08
C ASP A 784 41.32 -29.76 16.46
N GLY A 785 40.01 -29.47 16.57
CA GLY A 785 38.98 -30.45 16.92
C GLY A 785 39.13 -31.02 18.32
N SER A 786 39.93 -30.36 19.17
CA SER A 786 40.10 -30.70 20.57
C SER A 786 38.89 -30.23 21.38
N VAL A 787 38.69 -30.86 22.53
CA VAL A 787 37.54 -30.63 23.44
C VAL A 787 37.82 -29.51 24.43
N ASP A 788 38.75 -28.60 24.12
CA ASP A 788 39.27 -27.62 25.06
C ASP A 788 38.54 -26.27 25.05
N ASN A 789 37.37 -26.25 24.39
CA ASN A 789 36.49 -25.09 24.22
C ASN A 789 37.08 -23.96 23.36
N SER A 790 38.25 -24.27 22.75
CA SER A 790 39.19 -23.63 21.79
C SER A 790 38.69 -22.77 20.61
N CYS A 791 38.43 -21.44 20.68
CA CYS A 791 38.29 -20.62 19.46
C CYS A 791 39.66 -20.22 18.86
N GLU A 792 40.25 -21.12 18.07
CA GLU A 792 41.63 -21.00 17.57
C GLU A 792 41.78 -20.30 16.20
N GLY A 793 40.65 -20.03 15.52
CA GLY A 793 40.63 -19.49 14.16
C GLY A 793 39.79 -18.22 13.96
N LEU A 794 40.21 -17.35 13.04
CA LEU A 794 39.36 -16.25 12.57
C LEU A 794 38.32 -16.78 11.57
N ILE A 795 37.08 -16.35 11.76
CA ILE A 795 36.01 -16.49 10.78
C ILE A 795 35.90 -15.15 10.07
N ASP A 796 36.22 -15.10 8.78
CA ASP A 796 36.12 -13.86 7.99
C ASP A 796 34.80 -13.82 7.21
N GLU A 797 34.51 -14.91 6.52
CA GLU A 797 33.26 -15.16 5.79
C GLU A 797 32.91 -16.65 5.92
N TRP A 798 31.62 -16.94 6.10
CA TRP A 798 31.11 -18.30 6.02
C TRP A 798 29.84 -18.37 5.18
N GLN A 799 29.53 -19.57 4.70
CA GLN A 799 28.19 -19.90 4.18
C GLN A 799 27.52 -20.88 5.14
N ILE A 800 26.35 -20.50 5.69
CA ILE A 800 25.69 -21.22 6.80
C ILE A 800 25.46 -22.70 6.46
N GLN A 801 25.24 -23.02 5.19
CA GLN A 801 24.94 -24.38 4.73
C GLN A 801 26.17 -25.29 4.58
N ASN A 802 27.36 -24.70 4.43
CA ASN A 802 28.58 -25.42 4.08
C ASN A 802 29.46 -25.73 5.30
N GLN A 803 29.38 -24.89 6.34
CA GLN A 803 30.17 -25.05 7.56
C GLN A 803 29.37 -24.51 8.75
N THR A 804 29.35 -25.26 9.84
CA THR A 804 28.51 -24.94 11.01
C THR A 804 29.21 -24.03 12.01
N TYR A 805 30.55 -24.05 12.11
CA TYR A 805 31.30 -23.29 13.13
C TYR A 805 30.68 -23.42 14.54
N ASP A 806 30.26 -24.65 14.85
CA ASP A 806 29.48 -25.06 16.03
C ASP A 806 28.15 -24.33 16.27
N ALA A 807 27.76 -23.38 15.41
CA ALA A 807 26.44 -22.81 15.30
C ALA A 807 25.46 -23.76 14.61
N LEU A 808 24.85 -24.62 15.42
CA LEU A 808 23.84 -25.57 14.98
C LEU A 808 22.41 -25.04 15.19
N LYS A 809 22.27 -23.83 15.74
CA LYS A 809 20.99 -23.19 16.05
C LYS A 809 20.88 -21.79 15.43
N ILE A 810 19.65 -21.31 15.27
CA ILE A 810 19.35 -19.93 14.90
C ILE A 810 18.25 -19.35 15.79
N ASP A 811 18.47 -18.10 16.22
CA ASP A 811 17.48 -17.25 16.87
C ASP A 811 16.65 -16.57 15.79
N MET A 812 15.35 -16.89 15.70
CA MET A 812 14.50 -16.31 14.65
C MET A 812 14.01 -14.90 14.97
N GLY A 813 14.15 -14.43 16.21
CA GLY A 813 13.81 -13.05 16.55
C GLY A 813 14.78 -12.04 15.94
N SER A 814 16.04 -12.44 15.78
CA SER A 814 17.14 -11.62 15.26
C SER A 814 17.80 -12.17 13.99
N GLY A 815 17.60 -13.44 13.65
CA GLY A 815 18.27 -14.13 12.55
C GLY A 815 19.73 -14.49 12.84
N LEU A 816 20.14 -14.55 14.12
CA LEU A 816 21.52 -14.81 14.52
C LEU A 816 21.81 -16.30 14.76
N PRO A 817 22.94 -16.82 14.26
CA PRO A 817 23.39 -18.19 14.54
C PRO A 817 23.89 -18.33 15.98
N ILE A 818 23.57 -19.45 16.62
CA ILE A 818 23.85 -19.75 18.03
C ILE A 818 24.48 -21.13 18.15
N THR A 819 25.45 -21.31 19.03
CA THR A 819 26.09 -22.63 19.26
C THR A 819 25.21 -23.55 20.10
N ASN A 820 25.47 -24.85 20.01
CA ASN A 820 24.87 -25.82 20.95
C ASN A 820 25.57 -25.85 22.31
N GLU A 821 26.84 -25.44 22.40
CA GLU A 821 27.60 -25.48 23.65
C GLU A 821 27.11 -24.42 24.66
N PHE A 822 26.41 -23.41 24.15
CA PHE A 822 25.63 -22.46 24.92
C PHE A 822 24.53 -23.11 25.78
N SER A 823 24.07 -24.33 25.46
CA SER A 823 22.99 -24.98 26.23
C SER A 823 23.52 -25.55 27.54
N THR A 824 23.42 -24.80 28.63
CA THR A 824 23.39 -25.41 29.97
C THR A 824 21.99 -25.96 30.23
N SER A 825 21.85 -26.93 31.13
CA SER A 825 20.55 -27.54 31.48
C SER A 825 19.56 -26.56 32.15
N THR A 826 19.91 -25.28 32.27
CA THR A 826 19.14 -24.20 32.89
C THR A 826 18.64 -23.13 31.91
N ASP A 827 18.96 -23.23 30.61
CA ASP A 827 18.63 -22.19 29.62
C ASP A 827 17.23 -22.36 29.00
N ASN A 828 16.32 -21.44 29.33
CA ASN A 828 14.94 -21.48 28.87
C ASN A 828 14.79 -21.10 27.37
N ALA A 829 15.77 -20.40 26.80
CA ALA A 829 15.74 -19.94 25.41
C ALA A 829 15.91 -21.06 24.37
N PHE A 830 16.58 -22.16 24.72
CA PHE A 830 16.96 -23.20 23.76
C PHE A 830 15.75 -23.88 23.10
N ALA A 831 14.61 -23.96 23.80
CA ALA A 831 13.35 -24.47 23.27
C ALA A 831 12.76 -23.61 22.14
N TYR A 832 13.20 -22.35 22.05
CA TYR A 832 12.78 -21.35 21.06
C TYR A 832 13.89 -21.07 20.03
N MET A 833 14.81 -22.02 19.83
CA MET A 833 15.83 -21.95 18.78
C MET A 833 15.71 -23.11 17.80
N LEU A 834 15.79 -22.77 16.51
CA LEU A 834 15.67 -23.77 15.44
C LEU A 834 17.02 -24.35 15.09
N ALA A 835 17.03 -25.63 14.75
CA ALA A 835 18.24 -26.23 14.21
C ALA A 835 18.53 -25.66 12.81
N VAL A 836 19.80 -25.43 12.47
CA VAL A 836 20.21 -24.96 11.13
C VAL A 836 19.80 -25.95 10.02
N ASN A 837 19.50 -27.20 10.38
CA ASN A 837 18.97 -28.22 9.47
C ASN A 837 17.45 -28.46 9.62
N ASP A 838 16.71 -27.58 10.31
CA ASP A 838 15.26 -27.69 10.47
C ASP A 838 14.56 -27.61 9.12
N THR A 839 13.57 -28.48 8.89
CA THR A 839 12.83 -28.55 7.63
C THR A 839 11.99 -27.31 7.33
N ASN A 840 11.66 -26.51 8.35
CA ASN A 840 10.95 -25.23 8.21
C ASN A 840 11.90 -24.08 7.86
N LEU A 841 13.22 -24.31 7.94
CA LEU A 841 14.25 -23.37 7.53
C LEU A 841 14.82 -23.73 6.17
N SER A 842 15.02 -22.71 5.35
CA SER A 842 15.73 -22.84 4.09
C SER A 842 16.72 -21.71 4.02
N PHE A 843 17.95 -22.00 4.45
CA PHE A 843 19.10 -21.21 4.03
C PHE A 843 19.24 -21.37 2.50
N ARG A 844 19.68 -20.33 1.82
CA ARG A 844 19.76 -20.27 0.36
C ARG A 844 21.14 -19.74 -0.04
N ASN A 845 22.16 -20.43 0.46
CA ASN A 845 23.55 -19.97 0.50
C ASN A 845 23.75 -18.69 1.33
N ASP A 846 22.87 -18.38 2.29
CA ASP A 846 23.06 -17.22 3.17
C ASP A 846 24.46 -17.22 3.78
N THR A 847 25.15 -16.09 3.57
CA THR A 847 26.54 -15.90 3.93
C THR A 847 26.62 -14.96 5.14
N ILE A 848 27.48 -15.25 6.10
CA ILE A 848 27.78 -14.35 7.20
C ILE A 848 29.21 -13.87 7.03
N LYS A 849 29.38 -12.55 6.99
CA LYS A 849 30.68 -11.90 6.87
C LYS A 849 31.01 -11.23 8.18
N LEU A 850 31.88 -11.84 8.97
CA LEU A 850 32.23 -11.30 10.28
C LEU A 850 33.35 -10.26 10.20
N ASN A 851 34.09 -10.22 9.09
CA ASN A 851 35.15 -9.23 8.85
C ASN A 851 36.00 -9.02 10.10
N MET A 852 36.47 -10.10 10.73
CA MET A 852 37.12 -10.04 12.05
C MET A 852 38.37 -9.15 12.06
N SER A 853 38.93 -8.87 10.88
CA SER A 853 39.97 -7.86 10.65
C SER A 853 39.58 -6.41 11.04
N VAL A 854 38.29 -6.08 11.14
CA VAL A 854 37.80 -4.80 11.68
C VAL A 854 38.22 -4.62 13.15
N PHE A 855 38.41 -5.73 13.88
CA PHE A 855 38.78 -5.75 15.29
C PHE A 855 40.28 -6.01 15.53
N THR A 856 41.07 -6.38 14.52
CA THR A 856 42.50 -6.76 14.67
C THR A 856 43.44 -5.60 14.98
N LEU A 857 42.93 -4.37 15.13
CA LEU A 857 43.71 -3.21 15.56
C LEU A 857 43.84 -3.07 17.10
N GLY A 858 43.69 -4.15 17.89
CA GLY A 858 44.27 -4.29 19.24
C GLY A 858 43.98 -3.19 20.27
N ALA A 859 43.03 -2.28 20.02
CA ALA A 859 42.67 -1.17 20.89
C ALA A 859 41.31 -1.49 21.49
N SER A 860 41.28 -1.69 22.82
CA SER A 860 40.03 -1.79 23.59
C SER A 860 39.08 -0.65 23.18
N GLY A 861 37.84 -0.99 22.81
CA GLY A 861 36.83 -0.04 22.30
C GLY A 861 36.59 -0.05 20.80
N ALA A 862 37.31 -0.85 20.00
CA ALA A 862 36.92 -1.09 18.60
C ALA A 862 35.51 -1.70 18.55
N SER A 863 34.66 -1.30 17.61
CA SER A 863 33.30 -1.84 17.49
C SER A 863 33.01 -2.28 16.05
N ALA A 864 31.87 -2.91 15.81
CA ALA A 864 31.27 -3.13 14.50
C ALA A 864 29.74 -3.10 14.59
N GLY A 865 29.08 -2.62 13.53
CA GLY A 865 27.63 -2.74 13.35
C GLY A 865 27.28 -3.98 12.52
N ILE A 866 26.00 -4.37 12.51
CA ILE A 866 25.46 -5.43 11.65
C ILE A 866 24.87 -4.79 10.39
N VAL A 867 24.84 -5.53 9.28
CA VAL A 867 24.07 -5.19 8.07
C VAL A 867 23.37 -6.44 7.56
N SER A 868 22.06 -6.51 7.71
CA SER A 868 21.26 -7.67 7.31
C SER A 868 20.71 -7.51 5.89
N GLY A 869 20.75 -8.58 5.08
CA GLY A 869 20.26 -8.60 3.70
C GLY A 869 21.31 -8.28 2.62
N GLY A 870 22.57 -8.11 3.02
CA GLY A 870 23.72 -7.92 2.13
C GLY A 870 23.79 -6.54 1.48
N GLY A 871 24.66 -6.39 0.49
CA GLY A 871 24.93 -5.15 -0.23
C GLY A 871 24.83 -5.29 -1.74
N TYR A 872 24.74 -4.14 -2.40
CA TYR A 872 24.87 -3.97 -3.84
C TYR A 872 26.26 -4.36 -4.38
N THR A 873 27.14 -5.02 -3.62
CA THR A 873 28.36 -5.64 -4.17
C THR A 873 28.46 -7.13 -3.91
N ASP A 874 27.53 -7.72 -3.16
CA ASP A 874 27.69 -9.07 -2.61
C ASP A 874 27.53 -10.20 -3.63
N LYS A 875 27.26 -9.89 -4.89
CA LYS A 875 27.16 -10.82 -6.03
C LYS A 875 26.13 -11.95 -5.86
N GLU A 876 26.41 -12.96 -5.06
CA GLU A 876 25.60 -14.16 -4.82
C GLU A 876 25.45 -14.35 -3.31
N ALA A 877 24.48 -15.14 -2.84
CA ALA A 877 24.49 -15.62 -1.45
C ALA A 877 24.10 -14.57 -0.36
N ALA A 878 23.35 -13.53 -0.77
CA ALA A 878 22.81 -12.46 0.09
C ALA A 878 21.29 -12.60 0.29
N GLY A 879 20.88 -13.65 1.02
CA GLY A 879 19.47 -13.93 1.33
C GLY A 879 18.98 -13.25 2.61
N VAL A 880 17.83 -13.71 3.10
CA VAL A 880 17.18 -13.19 4.31
C VAL A 880 18.02 -13.36 5.59
N PHE A 881 18.87 -14.39 5.65
CA PHE A 881 19.73 -14.69 6.80
C PHE A 881 21.16 -14.19 6.61
N HIS A 882 21.46 -13.54 5.50
CA HIS A 882 22.77 -12.91 5.28
C HIS A 882 22.96 -11.73 6.23
N PHE A 883 24.12 -11.64 6.87
CA PHE A 883 24.57 -10.40 7.49
C PHE A 883 26.08 -10.19 7.42
N GLU A 884 26.47 -8.93 7.43
CA GLU A 884 27.87 -8.50 7.48
C GLU A 884 28.12 -7.67 8.74
N LEU A 885 29.28 -7.88 9.39
CA LEU A 885 29.81 -6.97 10.40
C LEU A 885 30.64 -5.89 9.71
N VAL A 886 30.30 -4.63 9.95
CA VAL A 886 30.96 -3.49 9.32
C VAL A 886 31.59 -2.56 10.35
N SER A 887 32.74 -1.98 10.00
CA SER A 887 33.39 -0.99 10.85
C SER A 887 32.45 0.19 11.15
N PRO A 888 32.39 0.65 12.40
CA PRO A 888 31.55 1.75 12.85
C PRO A 888 32.26 3.09 12.70
N THR A 889 33.52 3.10 12.21
CA THR A 889 34.11 4.34 11.75
C THR A 889 33.17 4.90 10.68
N SER A 890 32.84 6.18 10.78
CA SER A 890 31.80 6.93 10.05
C SER A 890 31.95 6.97 8.51
N ALA A 891 32.59 5.97 7.91
CA ALA A 891 32.81 5.84 6.49
C ALA A 891 31.56 5.25 5.82
N ALA A 892 30.83 6.13 5.17
CA ALA A 892 29.94 5.83 4.05
C ALA A 892 30.42 4.62 3.21
N ARG A 893 29.58 3.58 3.08
CA ARG A 893 29.84 2.39 2.25
C ARG A 893 29.29 2.56 0.84
N THR A 894 30.04 2.12 -0.17
CA THR A 894 29.64 2.30 -1.59
C THR A 894 28.50 1.40 -2.05
N ASP A 895 28.08 0.47 -1.22
CA ASP A 895 27.27 -0.68 -1.61
C ASP A 895 26.14 -1.00 -0.64
N ILE A 896 25.93 -0.19 0.39
CA ILE A 896 24.82 -0.36 1.34
C ILE A 896 23.88 0.83 1.18
N GLY A 897 22.60 0.53 1.00
CA GLY A 897 21.50 1.50 0.94
C GLY A 897 20.72 1.54 2.24
N TYR A 898 19.59 2.24 2.24
CA TYR A 898 18.70 2.29 3.38
C TYR A 898 17.26 2.53 2.95
N ARG A 899 16.34 2.28 3.88
CA ARG A 899 14.93 2.62 3.73
C ARG A 899 14.40 3.22 5.02
N CYS A 900 13.28 3.92 4.92
CA CYS A 900 12.58 4.48 6.06
C CYS A 900 11.30 3.71 6.33
N ILE A 901 10.94 3.62 7.61
CA ILE A 901 9.66 3.08 8.08
C ILE A 901 8.98 4.08 8.99
N ALA A 902 7.66 4.04 9.08
CA ALA A 902 6.88 4.67 10.14
C ALA A 902 6.24 3.59 11.00
N ARG A 903 6.43 3.67 12.33
CA ARG A 903 5.77 2.80 13.30
C ARG A 903 4.43 3.43 13.65
N ILE A 904 3.35 2.65 13.57
CA ILE A 904 2.00 3.08 13.90
C ILE A 904 1.57 2.37 15.19
N PRO A 905 1.68 3.04 16.34
CA PRO A 905 1.16 2.55 17.60
C PRO A 905 -0.35 2.33 17.54
N TYR A 906 -0.85 1.40 18.34
CA TYR A 906 -2.28 1.11 18.45
C TYR A 906 -3.12 2.35 18.83
N TYR A 907 -2.59 3.23 19.67
CA TYR A 907 -3.30 4.43 20.14
C TYR A 907 -3.37 5.56 19.11
N GLU A 908 -2.63 5.47 18.00
CA GLU A 908 -2.71 6.45 16.92
C GLU A 908 -3.96 6.28 16.06
N TYR A 909 -4.62 5.13 16.15
CA TYR A 909 -5.85 4.90 15.42
C TYR A 909 -7.03 5.59 16.12
N ASP A 910 -7.88 6.26 15.34
CA ASP A 910 -9.10 6.85 15.86
C ASP A 910 -9.95 5.79 16.58
N ALA A 911 -10.56 6.17 17.71
CA ALA A 911 -11.46 5.29 18.45
C ALA A 911 -12.65 4.91 17.56
N ASP A 912 -12.83 3.60 17.34
CA ASP A 912 -13.81 3.01 16.44
C ASP A 912 -15.06 2.51 17.18
#